data_AF-A0A1C5HYD3-F1
#
_entry.id   AF-A0A1C5HYD3-F1
#
_cell.length_a   1.000
_cell.length_b   1.000
_cell.length_c   1.000
_cell.angle_alpha   90.00
_cell.angle_beta   90.00
_cell.angle_gamma   90.00
#
_symmetry.space_group_name_H-M   'P 1'
#
loop_
_entity.id
_entity.type
_entity.pdbx_description
1 polymer ?
#
loop_
_entity_poly.entity_id
_entity_poly.type
_entity_poly.pdbx_seq_one_letter_code
_entity_poly.pdbx_strand_id
1 'polypeptide(L)'
;MADQQDGFALGVDLGTSNTVAVLRRPDGRTRPLLVDGHPILPSGVYADADGRLHVGRDAQRLAQVDPAGYEPNPKRRVDDETVELGGRAYPPAELLAATLHVVAESAVATTGFLPPAVVTYPAAWSAPRRQVLHEALALAGWPTAAEHTLSGPIAPGTRLLREPVAAARYYTQVLRRPVPVGGAVAVFDFGGGTLDVAVVRNEGADPWGDSGFTVVADGGVPDLGGLDLDAALVQRLGELVAPAHPERWARLTDPGTTTDRRDRQQLWDDVRGAKEMLSRAEVAPVAVPGVAAAFRLTREDLERLAAPLLARAVAATRDVVAAAGLTPGQLAGLFLVGGSSRMPLVARMLHAELGVAPTVLEQPELPVAEGALTDLPLPRQARPAGAIPPPPVVPPPAAPPGTPPELAPGPHGTRPEPAAGPHGTRPEPVPAGPHGTRPEPVPAVGPQGTLAAVPGHTLAAAPAGHVPPAPTAGAAPGYAAPPAGNVPGWHPPASAPPASPGHGAPGVPAQGGPGRPGVPGSGSPVSPVAGATRRGRRGLWIAAGAGLALAGVVAATVLWVIRDRYPALEFRTLTEVARPAAGAERPTAMFTSVLDDRAYLAHQRDDDRLEVVSVDADTGRQRWRVDTRTGADRWDGIRALPGAVALLADANGDSTPRDLVVLDAGSGEERWRHSVRGDDELFLGRDTVVWLDRTGGRLVGLRLSDGTQRWHQDNPRTDYGARTRVLPVGTEEALGGPADVGGAPRAPWLGDTARLVQVGADRSVRVIDMDSGKVLRSRPNVADVDDPVAARDDRLYVTEDTRLLSYDLGNLGEPSVLYTAPDDRRRVKTLVACGEHRACLLESPSGEAERTEVVVATEGKGSRRWAAPKATGLVPLGEHLIAERDYPRTFTLFDADGRALLRDRDGVAGRVDAGNLLVFADAPSSVEDDRSLAGVSAAGALTELGELKDVRSESCSWNTEVIACGAKKDFVLYRFVD
;
A
#
# COMPACT_ATOMS: atom_id res chain seq x y z
N MET A 1 -40.09 1.31 -3.10
CA MET A 1 -40.04 -0.04 -2.49
C MET A 1 -39.10 -0.92 -3.30
N ALA A 2 -39.43 -1.32 -4.53
CA ALA A 2 -38.51 -2.11 -5.38
C ALA A 2 -37.17 -1.37 -5.62
N ASP A 3 -37.23 -0.13 -6.09
CA ASP A 3 -36.11 0.78 -6.41
C ASP A 3 -35.17 1.08 -5.22
N GLN A 4 -35.50 0.58 -4.03
CA GLN A 4 -34.77 0.79 -2.78
C GLN A 4 -33.93 -0.44 -2.38
N GLN A 5 -34.08 -1.55 -3.12
CA GLN A 5 -33.32 -2.79 -2.93
C GLN A 5 -32.13 -2.91 -3.90
N ASP A 6 -32.16 -2.19 -5.03
CA ASP A 6 -31.16 -2.28 -6.08
C ASP A 6 -29.73 -1.98 -5.59
N GLY A 7 -28.82 -2.92 -5.80
CA GLY A 7 -27.38 -2.76 -5.57
C GLY A 7 -26.85 -3.15 -4.19
N PHE A 8 -27.71 -3.45 -3.22
CA PHE A 8 -27.26 -4.17 -2.03
C PHE A 8 -26.98 -5.64 -2.36
N ALA A 9 -25.94 -6.21 -1.76
CA ALA A 9 -25.63 -7.63 -1.83
C ALA A 9 -24.86 -8.09 -0.58
N LEU A 10 -24.96 -9.37 -0.23
CA LEU A 10 -24.36 -9.94 0.99
C LEU A 10 -23.49 -11.16 0.65
N GLY A 11 -22.19 -11.12 0.95
CA GLY A 11 -21.32 -12.30 0.91
C GLY A 11 -21.16 -12.85 2.32
N VAL A 12 -21.30 -14.16 2.50
CA VAL A 12 -21.15 -14.82 3.80
C VAL A 12 -20.17 -15.98 3.68
N ASP A 13 -19.06 -15.88 4.41
CA ASP A 13 -18.20 -17.02 4.70
C ASP A 13 -18.67 -17.72 5.98
N LEU A 14 -19.29 -18.88 5.81
CA LEU A 14 -19.75 -19.73 6.93
C LEU A 14 -18.59 -20.60 7.39
N GLY A 15 -17.56 -20.01 8.02
CA GLY A 15 -16.37 -20.72 8.46
C GLY A 15 -16.58 -21.58 9.71
N THR A 16 -15.68 -22.56 9.94
CA THR A 16 -15.84 -23.60 10.97
C THR A 16 -15.88 -23.07 12.40
N SER A 17 -15.03 -22.09 12.71
CA SER A 17 -14.90 -21.49 14.06
C SER A 17 -15.33 -20.02 14.10
N ASN A 18 -15.31 -19.34 12.94
CA ASN A 18 -15.74 -17.97 12.74
C ASN A 18 -16.53 -17.87 11.44
N THR A 19 -17.62 -17.12 11.46
CA THR A 19 -18.43 -16.71 10.32
C THR A 19 -18.16 -15.24 10.03
N VAL A 20 -17.96 -14.89 8.77
CA VAL A 20 -17.74 -13.52 8.30
C VAL A 20 -18.83 -13.16 7.30
N ALA A 21 -19.39 -11.96 7.41
CA ALA A 21 -20.35 -11.45 6.45
C ALA A 21 -19.90 -10.07 5.95
N VAL A 22 -20.03 -9.81 4.66
CA VAL A 22 -19.65 -8.55 4.02
C VAL A 22 -20.83 -8.03 3.19
N LEU A 23 -21.22 -6.79 3.47
CA LEU A 23 -22.29 -6.09 2.77
C LEU A 23 -21.70 -5.19 1.68
N ARG A 24 -22.09 -5.43 0.43
CA ARG A 24 -21.96 -4.44 -0.65
C ARG A 24 -23.16 -3.49 -0.62
N ARG A 25 -22.90 -2.20 -0.84
CA ARG A 25 -23.90 -1.14 -0.96
C ARG A 25 -24.15 -0.74 -2.43
N PRO A 26 -25.24 -0.03 -2.76
CA PRO A 26 -25.55 0.40 -4.12
C PRO A 26 -24.51 1.33 -4.77
N ASP A 27 -23.62 1.94 -3.97
CA ASP A 27 -22.46 2.70 -4.42
C ASP A 27 -21.24 1.83 -4.79
N GLY A 28 -21.41 0.51 -4.81
CA GLY A 28 -20.37 -0.48 -5.10
C GLY A 28 -19.43 -0.80 -3.93
N ARG A 29 -19.46 -0.05 -2.82
CA ARG A 29 -18.53 -0.24 -1.71
C ARG A 29 -18.90 -1.44 -0.85
N THR A 30 -17.90 -2.25 -0.53
CA THR A 30 -17.98 -3.36 0.44
C THR A 30 -17.62 -2.87 1.85
N ARG A 31 -18.24 -3.48 2.87
CA ARG A 31 -17.83 -3.39 4.29
C ARG A 31 -18.24 -4.66 5.02
N PRO A 32 -17.45 -5.15 5.99
CA PRO A 32 -17.91 -6.17 6.93
C PRO A 32 -19.24 -5.77 7.58
N LEU A 33 -20.17 -6.72 7.63
CA LEU A 33 -21.40 -6.61 8.40
C LEU A 33 -21.04 -6.81 9.88
N LEU A 34 -21.48 -5.89 10.74
CA LEU A 34 -21.16 -5.95 12.17
C LEU A 34 -22.27 -6.71 12.91
N VAL A 35 -21.93 -7.87 13.47
CA VAL A 35 -22.77 -8.60 14.43
C VAL A 35 -22.32 -8.20 15.82
N ASP A 36 -23.24 -7.71 16.67
CA ASP A 36 -22.94 -7.15 18.00
C ASP A 36 -21.82 -6.07 18.00
N GLY A 37 -21.68 -5.35 16.89
CA GLY A 37 -20.62 -4.34 16.68
C GLY A 37 -19.28 -4.90 16.18
N HIS A 38 -19.19 -6.18 15.83
CA HIS A 38 -17.94 -6.84 15.44
C HIS A 38 -18.01 -7.51 14.05
N PRO A 39 -16.91 -7.45 13.25
CA PRO A 39 -16.90 -7.94 11.86
C PRO A 39 -16.70 -9.46 11.72
N ILE A 40 -16.45 -10.16 12.83
CA ILE A 40 -16.21 -11.60 12.90
C ILE A 40 -17.14 -12.16 13.99
N LEU A 41 -18.05 -13.05 13.59
CA LEU A 41 -18.98 -13.76 14.46
C LEU A 41 -18.41 -15.14 14.77
N PRO A 42 -18.12 -15.52 16.02
CA PRO A 42 -17.74 -16.90 16.33
C PRO A 42 -18.88 -17.87 15.94
N SER A 43 -18.55 -18.96 15.24
CA SER A 43 -19.56 -19.90 14.71
C SER A 43 -20.16 -20.82 15.77
N GLY A 44 -19.69 -20.75 17.02
CA GLY A 44 -20.15 -21.61 18.11
C GLY A 44 -21.56 -21.31 18.59
N VAL A 45 -22.30 -22.36 18.96
CA VAL A 45 -23.72 -22.31 19.33
C VAL A 45 -23.93 -22.91 20.72
N TYR A 46 -24.75 -22.25 21.54
CA TYR A 46 -25.12 -22.67 22.89
C TYR A 46 -26.63 -22.89 23.01
N ALA A 47 -27.06 -24.04 23.52
CA ALA A 47 -28.45 -24.29 23.89
C ALA A 47 -28.69 -23.98 25.38
N ASP A 48 -29.70 -23.15 25.68
CA ASP A 48 -30.15 -22.93 27.06
C ASP A 48 -31.12 -24.01 27.56
N ALA A 49 -31.57 -23.89 28.82
CA ALA A 49 -32.44 -24.87 29.46
C ALA A 49 -33.83 -25.00 28.80
N ASP A 50 -34.38 -23.90 28.29
CA ASP A 50 -35.62 -23.92 27.50
C ASP A 50 -35.38 -24.49 26.09
N GLY A 51 -34.12 -24.51 25.66
CA GLY A 51 -33.62 -25.09 24.41
C GLY A 51 -33.49 -24.09 23.28
N ARG A 52 -33.52 -22.78 23.59
CA ARG A 52 -33.22 -21.73 22.64
C ARG A 52 -31.72 -21.75 22.34
N LEU A 53 -31.40 -21.63 21.04
CA LEU A 53 -30.03 -21.51 20.57
C LEU A 53 -29.58 -20.04 20.63
N HIS A 54 -28.40 -19.83 21.18
CA HIS A 54 -27.64 -18.59 21.20
C HIS A 54 -26.36 -18.79 20.39
N VAL A 55 -25.80 -17.73 19.80
CA VAL A 55 -24.65 -17.84 18.88
C VAL A 55 -23.53 -16.89 19.31
N GLY A 56 -22.30 -17.16 18.86
CA GLY A 56 -21.23 -16.17 18.89
C GLY A 56 -20.75 -15.85 20.30
N ARG A 57 -20.69 -14.55 20.61
CA ARG A 57 -20.11 -14.07 21.86
C ARG A 57 -21.02 -14.30 23.06
N ASP A 58 -22.33 -14.31 22.85
CA ASP A 58 -23.28 -14.67 23.90
C ASP A 58 -23.30 -16.18 24.12
N ALA A 59 -23.15 -17.00 23.06
CA ALA A 59 -22.89 -18.44 23.22
C ALA A 59 -21.61 -18.72 24.00
N GLN A 60 -20.50 -18.07 23.67
CA GLN A 60 -19.23 -18.17 24.41
C GLN A 60 -19.37 -17.75 25.88
N ARG A 61 -20.08 -16.63 26.16
CA ARG A 61 -20.32 -16.16 27.53
C ARG A 61 -21.21 -17.12 28.34
N LEU A 62 -22.20 -17.73 27.70
CA LEU A 62 -23.06 -18.74 28.34
C LEU A 62 -22.29 -20.06 28.55
N ALA A 63 -21.42 -20.46 27.63
CA ALA A 63 -20.54 -21.62 27.77
C ALA A 63 -19.55 -21.50 28.94
N GLN A 64 -19.12 -20.29 29.31
CA GLN A 64 -18.34 -20.06 30.55
C GLN A 64 -19.15 -20.39 31.83
N VAL A 65 -20.48 -20.42 31.74
CA VAL A 65 -21.39 -20.81 32.84
C VAL A 65 -21.81 -22.28 32.74
N ASP A 66 -22.12 -22.80 31.56
CA ASP A 66 -22.29 -24.25 31.35
C ASP A 66 -21.71 -24.74 30.01
N PRO A 67 -20.48 -25.30 30.00
CA PRO A 67 -19.90 -25.86 28.78
C PRO A 67 -20.64 -27.09 28.23
N ALA A 68 -21.58 -27.69 28.98
CA ALA A 68 -22.36 -28.82 28.48
C ALA A 68 -23.42 -28.42 27.44
N GLY A 69 -23.78 -27.13 27.35
CA GLY A 69 -24.71 -26.61 26.36
C GLY A 69 -24.09 -26.17 25.03
N TYR A 70 -22.77 -26.31 24.85
CA TYR A 70 -22.01 -25.59 23.81
C TYR A 70 -21.33 -26.50 22.77
N GLU A 71 -21.58 -26.25 21.48
CA GLU A 71 -20.78 -26.74 20.36
C GLU A 71 -20.00 -25.56 19.73
N PRO A 72 -18.67 -25.47 19.91
CA PRO A 72 -17.87 -24.36 19.37
C PRO A 72 -17.71 -24.37 17.83
N ASN A 73 -17.93 -25.50 17.15
CA ASN A 73 -17.63 -25.66 15.72
C ASN A 73 -18.70 -26.48 14.96
N PRO A 74 -19.97 -26.03 14.89
CA PRO A 74 -21.07 -26.82 14.33
C PRO A 74 -20.86 -27.27 12.88
N LYS A 75 -20.08 -26.54 12.07
CA LYS A 75 -19.71 -26.97 10.70
C LYS A 75 -18.90 -28.28 10.67
N ARG A 76 -18.15 -28.61 11.73
CA ARG A 76 -17.45 -29.91 11.88
C ARG A 76 -18.40 -31.07 12.20
N ARG A 77 -19.67 -30.79 12.54
CA ARG A 77 -20.73 -31.76 12.89
C ARG A 77 -21.70 -32.06 11.75
N VAL A 78 -21.44 -31.55 10.54
CA VAL A 78 -22.36 -31.62 9.37
C VAL A 78 -22.71 -33.04 8.91
N ASP A 79 -21.92 -34.06 9.28
CA ASP A 79 -22.16 -35.47 8.96
C ASP A 79 -22.88 -36.26 10.08
N ASP A 80 -23.11 -35.63 11.25
CA ASP A 80 -23.77 -36.28 12.39
C ASP A 80 -25.30 -36.29 12.19
N GLU A 81 -25.99 -37.31 12.73
CA GLU A 81 -27.46 -37.33 12.78
C GLU A 81 -27.98 -36.24 13.74
N THR A 82 -27.36 -36.12 14.92
CA THR A 82 -27.64 -35.08 15.93
C THR A 82 -26.40 -34.74 16.76
N VAL A 83 -26.43 -33.56 17.38
CA VAL A 83 -25.46 -33.05 18.34
C VAL A 83 -26.16 -32.87 19.69
N GLU A 84 -25.62 -33.46 20.75
CA GLU A 84 -26.14 -33.33 22.12
C GLU A 84 -25.66 -32.03 22.77
N LEU A 85 -26.59 -31.11 23.08
CA LEU A 85 -26.35 -29.87 23.81
C LEU A 85 -27.26 -29.83 25.04
N GLY A 86 -26.68 -29.72 26.24
CA GLY A 86 -27.44 -29.63 27.50
C GLY A 86 -28.27 -30.88 27.84
N GLY A 87 -28.01 -32.02 27.18
CA GLY A 87 -28.84 -33.23 27.25
C GLY A 87 -30.07 -33.20 26.32
N ARG A 88 -29.99 -32.44 25.23
CA ARG A 88 -30.98 -32.40 24.14
C ARG A 88 -30.27 -32.57 22.80
N ALA A 89 -30.77 -33.47 21.98
CA ALA A 89 -30.30 -33.69 20.61
C ALA A 89 -30.79 -32.59 19.65
N TYR A 90 -29.90 -32.00 18.87
CA TYR A 90 -30.18 -31.03 17.81
C TYR A 90 -29.61 -31.50 16.47
N PRO A 91 -30.36 -31.48 15.35
CA PRO A 91 -29.81 -31.69 14.01
C PRO A 91 -28.74 -30.63 13.68
N PRO A 92 -27.64 -30.96 12.97
CA PRO A 92 -26.62 -29.97 12.59
C PRO A 92 -27.18 -28.79 11.77
N ALA A 93 -28.25 -29.03 11.00
CA ALA A 93 -28.96 -28.00 10.25
C ALA A 93 -29.50 -26.88 11.17
N GLU A 94 -29.99 -27.19 12.37
CA GLU A 94 -30.52 -26.20 13.32
C GLU A 94 -29.40 -25.33 13.93
N LEU A 95 -28.23 -25.91 14.18
CA LEU A 95 -27.07 -25.17 14.71
C LEU A 95 -26.51 -24.20 13.65
N LEU A 96 -26.41 -24.65 12.40
CA LEU A 96 -26.03 -23.78 11.28
C LEU A 96 -27.11 -22.71 11.01
N ALA A 97 -28.40 -23.08 11.13
CA ALA A 97 -29.52 -22.14 10.96
C ALA A 97 -29.47 -21.01 11.99
N ALA A 98 -29.20 -21.30 13.27
CA ALA A 98 -29.06 -20.28 14.30
C ALA A 98 -28.00 -19.23 13.92
N THR A 99 -26.86 -19.67 13.39
CA THR A 99 -25.77 -18.78 12.95
C THR A 99 -26.18 -17.93 11.74
N LEU A 100 -26.78 -18.56 10.72
CA LEU A 100 -27.28 -17.89 9.53
C LEU A 100 -28.45 -16.93 9.84
N HIS A 101 -29.23 -17.19 10.88
CA HIS A 101 -30.32 -16.32 11.34
C HIS A 101 -29.77 -15.01 11.92
N VAL A 102 -28.79 -15.08 12.82
CA VAL A 102 -28.13 -13.88 13.40
C VAL A 102 -27.46 -13.01 12.33
N VAL A 103 -26.87 -13.63 11.30
CA VAL A 103 -26.34 -12.90 10.12
C VAL A 103 -27.47 -12.21 9.34
N ALA A 104 -28.61 -12.87 9.13
CA ALA A 104 -29.77 -12.27 8.46
C ALA A 104 -30.41 -11.15 9.27
N GLU A 105 -30.61 -11.32 10.58
CA GLU A 105 -31.12 -10.26 11.47
C GLU A 105 -30.21 -9.03 11.43
N SER A 106 -28.89 -9.23 11.48
CA SER A 106 -27.90 -8.14 11.38
C SER A 106 -27.94 -7.43 10.01
N ALA A 107 -28.15 -8.17 8.92
CA ALA A 107 -28.29 -7.60 7.58
C ALA A 107 -29.61 -6.81 7.43
N VAL A 108 -30.71 -7.33 7.94
CA VAL A 108 -32.03 -6.67 7.98
C VAL A 108 -31.98 -5.42 8.85
N ALA A 109 -31.35 -5.46 10.02
CA ALA A 109 -31.15 -4.28 10.87
C ALA A 109 -30.29 -3.19 10.18
N THR A 110 -29.36 -3.60 9.31
CA THR A 110 -28.46 -2.68 8.59
C THR A 110 -29.08 -2.08 7.32
N THR A 111 -30.02 -2.76 6.66
CA THR A 111 -30.52 -2.39 5.32
C THR A 111 -32.04 -2.31 5.18
N GLY A 112 -32.81 -2.80 6.16
CA GLY A 112 -34.28 -2.85 6.15
C GLY A 112 -34.88 -4.09 5.47
N PHE A 113 -34.07 -4.96 4.89
CA PHE A 113 -34.46 -6.21 4.21
C PHE A 113 -33.28 -7.19 4.19
N LEU A 114 -33.46 -8.44 3.79
CA LEU A 114 -32.34 -9.37 3.55
C LEU A 114 -31.86 -9.20 2.10
N PRO A 115 -30.62 -8.75 1.83
CA PRO A 115 -30.14 -8.56 0.46
C PRO A 115 -29.99 -9.87 -0.32
N PRO A 116 -29.96 -9.82 -1.67
CA PRO A 116 -29.47 -10.93 -2.49
C PRO A 116 -28.07 -11.37 -2.00
N ALA A 117 -27.87 -12.67 -1.83
CA ALA A 117 -26.75 -13.16 -1.04
C ALA A 117 -26.02 -14.37 -1.62
N VAL A 118 -24.76 -14.52 -1.23
CA VAL A 118 -23.88 -15.63 -1.63
C VAL A 118 -23.26 -16.23 -0.37
N VAL A 119 -23.54 -17.49 -0.09
CA VAL A 119 -23.05 -18.23 1.09
C VAL A 119 -22.04 -19.27 0.62
N THR A 120 -20.89 -19.35 1.28
CA THR A 120 -19.80 -20.23 0.84
C THR A 120 -19.82 -21.62 1.47
N TYR A 121 -19.20 -22.58 0.79
CA TYR A 121 -18.98 -23.95 1.30
C TYR A 121 -17.67 -24.57 0.79
N PRO A 122 -17.05 -25.54 1.51
CA PRO A 122 -15.77 -26.12 1.12
C PRO A 122 -15.87 -26.94 -0.17
N ALA A 123 -14.86 -26.89 -1.05
CA ALA A 123 -14.94 -27.51 -2.37
C ALA A 123 -15.26 -29.02 -2.32
N ALA A 124 -14.70 -29.73 -1.35
CA ALA A 124 -14.88 -31.17 -1.13
C ALA A 124 -16.25 -31.57 -0.54
N TRP A 125 -17.18 -30.62 -0.29
CA TRP A 125 -18.50 -30.96 0.26
C TRP A 125 -19.40 -31.68 -0.75
N SER A 126 -19.74 -32.92 -0.41
CA SER A 126 -20.67 -33.78 -1.12
C SER A 126 -22.12 -33.23 -1.08
N ALA A 127 -22.98 -33.71 -1.97
CA ALA A 127 -24.37 -33.28 -2.04
C ALA A 127 -25.14 -33.43 -0.69
N PRO A 128 -24.96 -34.49 0.12
CA PRO A 128 -25.53 -34.55 1.47
C PRO A 128 -25.14 -33.38 2.39
N ARG A 129 -23.85 -33.03 2.47
CA ARG A 129 -23.41 -31.88 3.31
C ARG A 129 -24.01 -30.55 2.83
N ARG A 130 -24.18 -30.39 1.52
CA ARG A 130 -24.83 -29.19 0.95
C ARG A 130 -26.34 -29.19 1.17
N GLN A 131 -26.99 -30.35 1.23
CA GLN A 131 -28.40 -30.47 1.63
C GLN A 131 -28.62 -29.96 3.06
N VAL A 132 -27.74 -30.31 4.01
CA VAL A 132 -27.77 -29.77 5.39
C VAL A 132 -27.66 -28.23 5.40
N LEU A 133 -26.84 -27.64 4.50
CA LEU A 133 -26.75 -26.18 4.34
C LEU A 133 -28.01 -25.55 3.71
N HIS A 134 -28.63 -26.21 2.73
CA HIS A 134 -29.93 -25.77 2.18
C HIS A 134 -31.03 -25.78 3.24
N GLU A 135 -31.07 -26.81 4.08
CA GLU A 135 -31.99 -26.92 5.21
C GLU A 135 -31.72 -25.86 6.28
N ALA A 136 -30.45 -25.63 6.63
CA ALA A 136 -30.05 -24.57 7.55
C ALA A 136 -30.47 -23.17 7.08
N LEU A 137 -30.33 -22.87 5.78
CA LEU A 137 -30.78 -21.62 5.18
C LEU A 137 -32.31 -21.47 5.22
N ALA A 138 -33.05 -22.54 4.92
CA ALA A 138 -34.51 -22.53 4.99
C ALA A 138 -35.01 -22.32 6.43
N LEU A 139 -34.41 -23.00 7.41
CA LEU A 139 -34.70 -22.84 8.84
C LEU A 139 -34.36 -21.43 9.35
N ALA A 140 -33.27 -20.83 8.85
CA ALA A 140 -32.87 -19.45 9.18
C ALA A 140 -33.78 -18.37 8.55
N GLY A 141 -34.69 -18.74 7.63
CA GLY A 141 -35.61 -17.83 6.95
C GLY A 141 -35.07 -17.20 5.65
N TRP A 142 -34.01 -17.77 5.05
CA TRP A 142 -33.41 -17.24 3.83
C TRP A 142 -34.20 -17.66 2.57
N PRO A 143 -34.17 -16.86 1.48
CA PRO A 143 -34.67 -17.29 0.18
C PRO A 143 -33.98 -18.59 -0.28
N THR A 144 -34.73 -19.48 -0.92
CA THR A 144 -34.23 -20.76 -1.46
C THR A 144 -32.92 -20.58 -2.22
N ALA A 145 -31.86 -21.25 -1.79
CA ALA A 145 -30.54 -21.09 -2.38
C ALA A 145 -30.39 -21.89 -3.68
N ALA A 146 -29.84 -21.25 -4.71
CA ALA A 146 -29.41 -21.90 -5.94
C ALA A 146 -27.91 -22.25 -5.87
N GLU A 147 -27.52 -23.42 -6.35
CA GLU A 147 -26.11 -23.73 -6.61
C GLU A 147 -25.58 -22.83 -7.74
N HIS A 148 -24.36 -22.33 -7.60
CA HIS A 148 -23.71 -21.54 -8.65
C HIS A 148 -23.57 -22.35 -9.96
N THR A 149 -24.16 -21.86 -11.05
CA THR A 149 -23.93 -22.37 -12.41
C THR A 149 -23.21 -21.33 -13.26
N LEU A 150 -22.26 -21.79 -14.10
CA LEU A 150 -21.59 -21.00 -15.14
C LEU A 150 -22.50 -20.66 -16.34
N SER A 151 -23.76 -21.09 -16.29
CA SER A 151 -24.74 -21.03 -17.36
C SER A 151 -26.13 -20.79 -16.80
N GLY A 152 -26.66 -19.59 -16.98
CA GLY A 152 -28.06 -19.26 -16.71
C GLY A 152 -28.26 -17.79 -16.30
N PRO A 153 -29.47 -17.22 -16.52
CA PRO A 153 -29.82 -15.94 -15.93
C PRO A 153 -29.82 -16.05 -14.40
N ILE A 154 -29.30 -15.01 -13.74
CA ILE A 154 -29.17 -14.98 -12.27
C ILE A 154 -30.56 -14.97 -11.62
N ALA A 155 -30.90 -16.05 -10.91
CA ALA A 155 -32.12 -16.14 -10.12
C ALA A 155 -32.04 -15.18 -8.91
N PRO A 156 -33.12 -14.43 -8.60
CA PRO A 156 -33.17 -13.59 -7.41
C PRO A 156 -33.29 -14.44 -6.14
N GLY A 157 -32.38 -14.26 -5.19
CA GLY A 157 -32.39 -14.99 -3.91
C GLY A 157 -30.98 -15.20 -3.35
N THR A 158 -30.79 -16.37 -2.73
CA THR A 158 -29.51 -16.83 -2.18
C THR A 158 -28.78 -17.69 -3.22
N ARG A 159 -27.44 -17.66 -3.25
CA ARG A 159 -26.58 -18.53 -4.05
C ARG A 159 -25.58 -19.26 -3.16
N LEU A 160 -25.22 -20.48 -3.52
CA LEU A 160 -24.12 -21.23 -2.90
C LEU A 160 -22.89 -21.22 -3.80
N LEU A 161 -21.73 -20.88 -3.22
CA LEU A 161 -20.44 -20.78 -3.94
C LEU A 161 -19.33 -21.55 -3.22
N ARG A 162 -18.41 -22.16 -3.96
CA ARG A 162 -17.25 -22.83 -3.34
C ARG A 162 -16.25 -21.82 -2.79
N GLU A 163 -15.82 -22.02 -1.55
CA GLU A 163 -14.83 -21.18 -0.82
C GLU A 163 -13.58 -20.84 -1.66
N PRO A 164 -12.88 -21.80 -2.30
CA PRO A 164 -11.72 -21.45 -3.14
C PRO A 164 -12.07 -20.73 -4.45
N VAL A 165 -13.31 -20.87 -4.96
CA VAL A 165 -13.79 -20.08 -6.13
C VAL A 165 -14.01 -18.62 -5.72
N ALA A 166 -14.54 -18.39 -4.51
CA ALA A 166 -14.63 -17.06 -3.92
C ALA A 166 -13.22 -16.47 -3.68
N ALA A 167 -12.31 -17.23 -3.07
CA ALA A 167 -10.92 -16.80 -2.84
C ALA A 167 -10.18 -16.44 -4.14
N ALA A 168 -10.32 -17.24 -5.21
CA ALA A 168 -9.74 -16.94 -6.53
C ALA A 168 -10.36 -15.67 -7.17
N ARG A 169 -11.65 -15.44 -6.97
CA ARG A 169 -12.33 -14.20 -7.38
C ARG A 169 -11.87 -12.99 -6.58
N TYR A 170 -11.64 -13.11 -5.28
CA TYR A 170 -11.03 -12.05 -4.47
C TYR A 170 -9.61 -11.70 -4.97
N TYR A 171 -8.76 -12.71 -5.15
CA TYR A 171 -7.39 -12.54 -5.66
C TYR A 171 -7.36 -11.81 -7.02
N THR A 172 -8.28 -12.16 -7.93
CA THR A 172 -8.31 -11.58 -9.27
C THR A 172 -9.05 -10.25 -9.39
N GLN A 173 -10.21 -10.11 -8.73
CA GLN A 173 -11.08 -8.94 -8.88
C GLN A 173 -10.89 -7.88 -7.78
N VAL A 174 -10.52 -8.26 -6.56
CA VAL A 174 -10.33 -7.31 -5.44
C VAL A 174 -8.86 -6.92 -5.32
N LEU A 175 -7.95 -7.90 -5.20
CA LEU A 175 -6.48 -7.65 -5.19
C LEU A 175 -5.89 -7.31 -6.57
N ARG A 176 -6.72 -7.31 -7.63
CA ARG A 176 -6.36 -6.97 -9.01
C ARG A 176 -5.13 -7.74 -9.54
N ARG A 177 -4.99 -9.04 -9.18
CA ARG A 177 -3.96 -9.93 -9.72
C ARG A 177 -4.53 -10.73 -10.91
N PRO A 178 -4.36 -10.30 -12.17
CA PRO A 178 -5.01 -10.94 -13.31
C PRO A 178 -4.48 -12.36 -13.56
N VAL A 179 -5.36 -13.35 -13.51
CA VAL A 179 -5.09 -14.72 -13.95
C VAL A 179 -5.59 -14.84 -15.40
N PRO A 180 -4.73 -15.17 -16.39
CA PRO A 180 -5.16 -15.36 -17.77
C PRO A 180 -6.20 -16.49 -17.91
N VAL A 181 -7.01 -16.44 -18.98
CA VAL A 181 -7.89 -17.55 -19.34
C VAL A 181 -7.06 -18.82 -19.61
N GLY A 182 -7.50 -19.95 -19.05
CA GLY A 182 -6.73 -21.21 -18.99
C GLY A 182 -5.70 -21.27 -17.85
N GLY A 183 -5.29 -20.12 -17.30
CA GLY A 183 -4.40 -20.02 -16.14
C GLY A 183 -5.10 -20.43 -14.84
N ALA A 184 -4.30 -20.87 -13.86
CA ALA A 184 -4.81 -21.41 -12.60
C ALA A 184 -4.06 -20.88 -11.37
N VAL A 185 -4.76 -20.81 -10.24
CA VAL A 185 -4.25 -20.43 -8.92
C VAL A 185 -4.50 -21.58 -7.95
N ALA A 186 -3.54 -21.89 -7.09
CA ALA A 186 -3.77 -22.76 -5.94
C ALA A 186 -4.28 -21.92 -4.77
N VAL A 187 -5.44 -22.28 -4.22
CA VAL A 187 -5.94 -21.75 -2.95
C VAL A 187 -5.63 -22.78 -1.87
N PHE A 188 -5.03 -22.31 -0.78
CA PHE A 188 -4.72 -23.08 0.42
C PHE A 188 -5.51 -22.45 1.57
N ASP A 189 -6.63 -23.07 1.95
CA ASP A 189 -7.41 -22.66 3.12
C ASP A 189 -6.93 -23.45 4.34
N PHE A 190 -6.45 -22.73 5.35
CA PHE A 190 -6.12 -23.31 6.64
C PHE A 190 -7.00 -22.71 7.72
N GLY A 191 -8.20 -23.27 7.83
CA GLY A 191 -9.23 -22.83 8.76
C GLY A 191 -8.99 -23.27 10.20
N GLY A 192 -10.03 -23.15 11.02
CA GLY A 192 -10.05 -23.64 12.40
C GLY A 192 -10.13 -25.17 12.49
N GLY A 193 -10.83 -25.84 11.55
CA GLY A 193 -11.14 -27.27 11.66
C GLY A 193 -10.99 -28.10 10.38
N THR A 194 -10.44 -27.55 9.31
CA THR A 194 -9.99 -28.29 8.13
C THR A 194 -8.82 -27.55 7.49
N LEU A 195 -8.10 -28.25 6.63
CA LEU A 195 -7.16 -27.70 5.67
C LEU A 195 -7.58 -28.19 4.30
N ASP A 196 -8.04 -27.28 3.46
CA ASP A 196 -8.61 -27.56 2.15
C ASP A 196 -7.75 -26.88 1.08
N VAL A 197 -7.38 -27.62 0.04
CA VAL A 197 -6.56 -27.12 -1.07
C VAL A 197 -7.31 -27.34 -2.37
N ALA A 198 -7.39 -26.32 -3.22
CA ALA A 198 -7.97 -26.43 -4.54
C ALA A 198 -7.15 -25.66 -5.58
N VAL A 199 -6.93 -26.27 -6.74
CA VAL A 199 -6.48 -25.55 -7.93
C VAL A 199 -7.69 -25.07 -8.70
N VAL A 200 -7.79 -23.76 -8.85
CA VAL A 200 -8.90 -23.08 -9.51
C VAL A 200 -8.41 -22.45 -10.81
N ARG A 201 -9.05 -22.79 -11.94
CA ARG A 201 -8.73 -22.27 -13.28
C ARG A 201 -9.71 -21.17 -13.67
N ASN A 202 -9.20 -20.14 -14.36
CA ASN A 202 -10.04 -19.15 -15.01
C ASN A 202 -10.48 -19.68 -16.39
N GLU A 203 -11.77 -19.97 -16.58
CA GLU A 203 -12.31 -20.39 -17.88
C GLU A 203 -12.70 -19.18 -18.77
N GLY A 204 -12.52 -17.96 -18.27
CA GLY A 204 -12.87 -16.72 -18.95
C GLY A 204 -14.20 -16.13 -18.46
N ALA A 205 -14.68 -15.09 -19.15
CA ALA A 205 -15.98 -14.52 -18.86
C ALA A 205 -17.09 -15.43 -19.41
N ASP A 206 -18.16 -15.59 -18.63
CA ASP A 206 -19.39 -16.22 -19.11
C ASP A 206 -20.15 -15.32 -20.12
N PRO A 207 -21.24 -15.79 -20.75
CA PRO A 207 -22.03 -14.98 -21.69
C PRO A 207 -22.68 -13.70 -21.11
N TRP A 208 -22.65 -13.49 -19.79
CA TRP A 208 -23.22 -12.33 -19.11
C TRP A 208 -22.16 -11.30 -18.68
N GLY A 209 -20.91 -11.76 -18.50
CA GLY A 209 -19.69 -10.96 -18.33
C GLY A 209 -18.86 -11.31 -17.09
N ASP A 210 -19.28 -12.27 -16.27
CA ASP A 210 -18.63 -12.57 -14.99
C ASP A 210 -17.53 -13.63 -15.17
N SER A 211 -16.40 -13.48 -14.47
CA SER A 211 -15.26 -14.41 -14.58
C SER A 211 -15.61 -15.78 -14.00
N GLY A 212 -15.73 -16.79 -14.85
CA GLY A 212 -15.95 -18.18 -14.51
C GLY A 212 -14.67 -18.81 -13.96
N PHE A 213 -14.71 -19.22 -12.70
CA PHE A 213 -13.62 -19.92 -12.03
C PHE A 213 -14.06 -21.36 -11.69
N THR A 214 -13.35 -22.34 -12.22
CA THR A 214 -13.61 -23.78 -12.04
C THR A 214 -12.61 -24.39 -11.08
N VAL A 215 -13.08 -25.24 -10.15
CA VAL A 215 -12.18 -26.15 -9.43
C VAL A 215 -11.77 -27.25 -10.40
N VAL A 216 -10.46 -27.39 -10.64
CA VAL A 216 -9.89 -28.41 -11.54
C VAL A 216 -9.50 -29.66 -10.75
N ALA A 217 -8.95 -29.46 -9.56
CA ALA A 217 -8.71 -30.49 -8.57
C ALA A 217 -8.83 -29.86 -7.17
N ASP A 218 -9.34 -30.65 -6.22
CA ASP A 218 -9.37 -30.33 -4.80
C ASP A 218 -8.91 -31.53 -3.96
N GLY A 219 -8.58 -31.26 -2.71
CA GLY A 219 -8.13 -32.21 -1.71
C GLY A 219 -7.80 -31.48 -0.41
N GLY A 220 -7.15 -32.14 0.53
CA GLY A 220 -6.86 -31.53 1.82
C GLY A 220 -6.52 -32.54 2.90
N VAL A 221 -6.58 -32.09 4.15
CA VAL A 221 -6.31 -32.88 5.36
C VAL A 221 -7.45 -32.62 6.36
N PRO A 222 -8.50 -33.47 6.40
CA PRO A 222 -9.69 -33.23 7.23
C PRO A 222 -9.42 -33.15 8.74
N ASP A 223 -8.40 -33.87 9.20
CA ASP A 223 -7.92 -33.94 10.58
C ASP A 223 -6.82 -32.91 10.90
N LEU A 224 -6.77 -31.80 10.16
CA LEU A 224 -5.81 -30.72 10.37
C LEU A 224 -6.45 -29.34 10.23
N GLY A 225 -6.68 -28.68 11.34
CA GLY A 225 -7.04 -27.26 11.45
C GLY A 225 -6.33 -26.60 12.63
N GLY A 226 -6.65 -25.34 12.88
CA GLY A 226 -6.20 -24.61 14.06
C GLY A 226 -6.55 -25.29 15.40
N LEU A 227 -7.62 -26.09 15.47
CA LEU A 227 -8.05 -26.86 16.65
C LEU A 227 -7.13 -28.05 16.96
N ASP A 228 -6.59 -28.71 15.92
CA ASP A 228 -5.75 -29.90 16.11
C ASP A 228 -4.32 -29.46 16.53
N LEU A 229 -3.96 -28.21 16.22
CA LEU A 229 -2.82 -27.50 16.82
C LEU A 229 -3.09 -27.03 18.26
N ASP A 230 -4.30 -26.55 18.58
CA ASP A 230 -4.69 -26.29 19.98
C ASP A 230 -4.55 -27.57 20.82
N ALA A 231 -4.99 -28.71 20.29
CA ALA A 231 -4.87 -30.01 20.94
C ALA A 231 -3.41 -30.43 21.18
N ALA A 232 -2.52 -30.24 20.19
CA ALA A 232 -1.09 -30.52 20.33
C ALA A 232 -0.42 -29.63 21.40
N LEU A 233 -0.81 -28.34 21.47
CA LEU A 233 -0.32 -27.42 22.50
C LEU A 233 -0.88 -27.76 23.90
N VAL A 234 -2.13 -28.21 24.01
CA VAL A 234 -2.70 -28.73 25.26
C VAL A 234 -1.92 -29.96 25.74
N GLN A 235 -1.57 -30.90 24.85
CA GLN A 235 -0.73 -32.05 25.20
C GLN A 235 0.65 -31.61 25.70
N ARG A 236 1.32 -30.70 24.97
CA ARG A 236 2.62 -30.13 25.36
C ARG A 236 2.58 -29.39 26.69
N LEU A 237 1.51 -28.64 26.96
CA LEU A 237 1.29 -28.00 28.25
C LEU A 237 1.11 -29.04 29.37
N GLY A 238 0.45 -30.16 29.08
CA GLY A 238 0.35 -31.30 29.98
C GLY A 238 1.69 -31.91 30.39
N GLU A 239 2.66 -32.00 29.47
CA GLU A 239 4.03 -32.43 29.79
C GLU A 239 4.71 -31.53 30.84
N LEU A 240 4.39 -30.23 30.83
CA LEU A 240 4.95 -29.24 31.75
C LEU A 240 4.18 -29.17 33.09
N VAL A 241 2.86 -29.35 33.06
CA VAL A 241 1.97 -29.21 34.22
C VAL A 241 1.85 -30.50 35.04
N ALA A 242 1.61 -31.63 34.38
CA ALA A 242 1.23 -32.88 35.04
C ALA A 242 2.30 -33.43 36.02
N PRO A 243 3.62 -33.31 35.78
CA PRO A 243 4.63 -33.75 36.74
C PRO A 243 4.61 -32.99 38.08
N ALA A 244 4.17 -31.72 38.07
CA ALA A 244 4.06 -30.89 39.28
C ALA A 244 2.65 -30.89 39.89
N HIS A 245 1.62 -31.06 39.06
CA HIS A 245 0.21 -30.87 39.42
C HIS A 245 -0.71 -31.95 38.82
N PRO A 246 -0.46 -33.26 39.08
CA PRO A 246 -1.13 -34.36 38.39
C PRO A 246 -2.65 -34.37 38.58
N GLU A 247 -3.14 -34.17 39.81
CA GLU A 247 -4.57 -34.15 40.12
C GLU A 247 -5.32 -32.98 39.44
N ARG A 248 -4.65 -31.83 39.27
CA ARG A 248 -5.22 -30.66 38.59
C ARG A 248 -5.29 -30.90 37.08
N TRP A 249 -4.22 -31.44 36.50
CA TRP A 249 -4.21 -31.80 35.09
C TRP A 249 -5.25 -32.87 34.76
N ALA A 250 -5.37 -33.90 35.61
CA ALA A 250 -6.37 -34.95 35.44
C ALA A 250 -7.81 -34.40 35.37
N ARG A 251 -8.19 -33.47 36.26
CA ARG A 251 -9.50 -32.78 36.22
C ARG A 251 -9.73 -31.98 34.93
N LEU A 252 -8.69 -31.41 34.34
CA LEU A 252 -8.77 -30.67 33.07
C LEU A 252 -8.95 -31.60 31.87
N THR A 253 -8.34 -32.79 31.91
CA THR A 253 -8.46 -33.79 30.84
C THR A 253 -9.74 -34.64 30.93
N ASP A 254 -10.18 -34.98 32.14
CA ASP A 254 -11.36 -35.82 32.43
C ASP A 254 -12.33 -35.10 33.39
N PRO A 255 -13.20 -34.20 32.87
CA PRO A 255 -13.95 -33.26 33.68
C PRO A 255 -15.28 -33.82 34.21
N GLY A 256 -15.22 -34.43 35.40
CA GLY A 256 -16.38 -35.03 36.08
C GLY A 256 -17.50 -34.05 36.44
N THR A 257 -17.17 -32.82 36.86
CA THR A 257 -18.13 -31.79 37.30
C THR A 257 -18.25 -30.62 36.33
N THR A 258 -19.31 -29.81 36.45
CA THR A 258 -19.48 -28.57 35.67
C THR A 258 -18.31 -27.60 35.88
N THR A 259 -17.74 -27.52 37.09
CA THR A 259 -16.54 -26.71 37.36
C THR A 259 -15.35 -27.20 36.55
N ASP A 260 -15.11 -28.51 36.52
CA ASP A 260 -14.01 -29.09 35.73
C ASP A 260 -14.16 -28.81 34.24
N ARG A 261 -15.41 -28.79 33.73
CA ARG A 261 -15.69 -28.45 32.33
C ARG A 261 -15.41 -26.97 32.04
N ARG A 262 -15.70 -26.06 32.97
CA ARG A 262 -15.37 -24.62 32.84
C ARG A 262 -13.86 -24.41 32.88
N ASP A 263 -13.19 -25.04 33.85
CA ASP A 263 -11.74 -25.06 33.98
C ASP A 263 -11.10 -25.59 32.66
N ARG A 264 -11.65 -26.66 32.07
CA ARG A 264 -11.22 -27.16 30.76
C ARG A 264 -11.48 -26.17 29.62
N GLN A 265 -12.66 -25.58 29.52
CA GLN A 265 -12.97 -24.62 28.45
C GLN A 265 -12.01 -23.43 28.48
N GLN A 266 -11.78 -22.86 29.67
CA GLN A 266 -10.83 -21.76 29.89
C GLN A 266 -9.41 -22.14 29.42
N LEU A 267 -8.93 -23.34 29.78
CA LEU A 267 -7.62 -23.83 29.35
C LEU A 267 -7.49 -23.89 27.81
N TRP A 268 -8.52 -24.36 27.11
CA TRP A 268 -8.49 -24.47 25.64
C TRP A 268 -8.53 -23.11 24.95
N ASP A 269 -9.27 -22.15 25.50
CA ASP A 269 -9.31 -20.78 24.96
C ASP A 269 -8.00 -20.01 25.28
N ASP A 270 -7.40 -20.21 26.46
CA ASP A 270 -6.07 -19.66 26.80
C ASP A 270 -4.96 -20.26 25.91
N VAL A 271 -5.00 -21.57 25.62
CA VAL A 271 -4.04 -22.20 24.68
C VAL A 271 -4.24 -21.69 23.25
N ARG A 272 -5.47 -21.46 22.80
CA ARG A 272 -5.73 -20.85 21.49
C ARG A 272 -5.19 -19.43 21.41
N GLY A 273 -5.45 -18.61 22.43
CA GLY A 273 -4.87 -17.27 22.55
C GLY A 273 -3.34 -17.29 22.53
N ALA A 274 -2.72 -18.28 23.17
CA ALA A 274 -1.27 -18.48 23.12
C ALA A 274 -0.77 -18.87 21.72
N LYS A 275 -1.42 -19.80 21.01
CA LYS A 275 -1.11 -20.14 19.60
C LYS A 275 -1.16 -18.90 18.69
N GLU A 276 -2.23 -18.12 18.82
CA GLU A 276 -2.43 -16.90 18.04
C GLU A 276 -1.42 -15.80 18.42
N MET A 277 -1.02 -15.71 19.70
CA MET A 277 0.07 -14.83 20.14
C MET A 277 1.43 -15.28 19.59
N LEU A 278 1.73 -16.58 19.60
CA LEU A 278 3.00 -17.14 19.09
C LEU A 278 3.18 -16.97 17.58
N SER A 279 2.12 -16.68 16.83
CA SER A 279 2.23 -16.24 15.43
C SER A 279 2.90 -14.86 15.29
N ARG A 280 2.88 -14.03 16.34
CA ARG A 280 3.49 -12.67 16.37
C ARG A 280 4.64 -12.51 17.38
N ALA A 281 4.70 -13.32 18.42
CA ALA A 281 5.73 -13.29 19.48
C ALA A 281 6.49 -14.62 19.61
N GLU A 282 7.62 -14.60 20.32
CA GLU A 282 8.45 -15.79 20.57
C GLU A 282 8.02 -16.61 21.81
N VAL A 283 7.26 -16.00 22.73
CA VAL A 283 6.78 -16.65 23.96
C VAL A 283 5.37 -16.18 24.27
N ALA A 284 4.49 -17.11 24.66
CA ALA A 284 3.16 -16.81 25.18
C ALA A 284 2.98 -17.42 26.59
N PRO A 285 2.48 -16.64 27.57
CA PRO A 285 2.07 -17.18 28.86
C PRO A 285 0.72 -17.89 28.75
N VAL A 286 0.54 -19.01 29.45
CA VAL A 286 -0.74 -19.72 29.57
C VAL A 286 -1.13 -19.84 31.04
N ALA A 287 -2.34 -19.37 31.38
CA ALA A 287 -2.94 -19.63 32.66
C ALA A 287 -3.46 -21.08 32.70
N VAL A 288 -3.25 -21.80 33.80
CA VAL A 288 -3.75 -23.16 33.98
C VAL A 288 -4.68 -23.16 35.19
N PRO A 289 -6.00 -23.37 35.02
CA PRO A 289 -6.95 -23.26 36.13
C PRO A 289 -6.60 -24.14 37.34
N GLY A 290 -6.76 -23.55 38.52
CA GLY A 290 -6.32 -24.14 39.79
C GLY A 290 -4.80 -24.07 40.07
N VAL A 291 -3.96 -23.61 39.13
CA VAL A 291 -2.52 -23.39 39.32
C VAL A 291 -2.21 -21.90 39.42
N ALA A 292 -1.40 -21.51 40.41
CA ALA A 292 -1.09 -20.10 40.70
C ALA A 292 0.03 -19.50 39.81
N ALA A 293 0.77 -20.33 39.09
CA ALA A 293 1.82 -19.91 38.16
C ALA A 293 1.35 -20.10 36.71
N ALA A 294 1.56 -19.09 35.87
CA ALA A 294 1.41 -19.23 34.42
C ALA A 294 2.59 -20.01 33.84
N PHE A 295 2.30 -20.91 32.91
CA PHE A 295 3.30 -21.65 32.15
C PHE A 295 3.68 -20.84 30.89
N ARG A 296 4.78 -21.22 30.24
CA ARG A 296 5.23 -20.60 28.99
C ARG A 296 5.23 -21.64 27.87
N LEU A 297 4.58 -21.30 26.76
CA LEU A 297 4.78 -21.95 25.47
C LEU A 297 5.65 -21.03 24.62
N THR A 298 6.58 -21.60 23.85
CA THR A 298 7.46 -20.85 22.94
C THR A 298 7.04 -21.03 21.48
N ARG A 299 7.50 -20.14 20.60
CA ARG A 299 7.36 -20.30 19.15
C ARG A 299 8.02 -21.60 18.68
N GLU A 300 9.15 -21.98 19.29
CA GLU A 300 9.79 -23.26 19.02
C GLU A 300 8.89 -24.46 19.39
N ASP A 301 8.16 -24.41 20.51
CA ASP A 301 7.17 -25.44 20.85
C ASP A 301 6.07 -25.54 19.77
N LEU A 302 5.50 -24.40 19.36
CA LEU A 302 4.47 -24.37 18.30
C LEU A 302 5.02 -24.87 16.97
N GLU A 303 6.14 -24.35 16.49
CA GLU A 303 6.69 -24.72 15.18
C GLU A 303 7.14 -26.20 15.15
N ARG A 304 7.70 -26.73 16.26
CA ARG A 304 8.09 -28.14 16.38
C ARG A 304 6.89 -29.10 16.39
N LEU A 305 5.76 -28.69 16.96
CA LEU A 305 4.50 -29.46 16.94
C LEU A 305 3.76 -29.32 15.61
N ALA A 306 3.81 -28.15 14.99
CA ALA A 306 3.15 -27.87 13.71
C ALA A 306 3.86 -28.51 12.52
N ALA A 307 5.20 -28.53 12.49
CA ALA A 307 6.00 -29.05 11.37
C ALA A 307 5.55 -30.44 10.83
N PRO A 308 5.35 -31.51 11.64
CA PRO A 308 4.90 -32.80 11.12
C PRO A 308 3.47 -32.78 10.56
N LEU A 309 2.61 -31.88 11.06
CA LEU A 309 1.26 -31.69 10.53
C LEU A 309 1.28 -30.89 9.21
N LEU A 310 2.04 -29.80 9.17
CA LEU A 310 2.22 -28.98 7.97
C LEU A 310 2.94 -29.73 6.85
N ALA A 311 3.82 -30.68 7.15
CA ALA A 311 4.40 -31.57 6.13
C ALA A 311 3.31 -32.37 5.37
N ARG A 312 2.24 -32.79 6.05
CA ARG A 312 1.08 -33.44 5.40
C ARG A 312 0.32 -32.48 4.50
N ALA A 313 0.12 -31.24 4.96
CA ALA A 313 -0.55 -30.18 4.19
C ALA A 313 0.23 -29.77 2.93
N VAL A 314 1.55 -29.63 3.06
CA VAL A 314 2.45 -29.29 1.96
C VAL A 314 2.47 -30.42 0.91
N ALA A 315 2.55 -31.68 1.35
CA ALA A 315 2.41 -32.84 0.46
C ALA A 315 1.04 -32.86 -0.25
N ALA A 316 -0.07 -32.71 0.48
CA ALA A 316 -1.40 -32.62 -0.10
C ALA A 316 -1.53 -31.46 -1.11
N THR A 317 -0.87 -30.32 -0.85
CA THR A 317 -0.85 -29.18 -1.78
C THR A 317 -0.17 -29.53 -3.10
N ARG A 318 1.03 -30.12 -3.03
CA ARG A 318 1.77 -30.59 -4.20
C ARG A 318 0.96 -31.64 -4.98
N ASP A 319 0.31 -32.56 -4.28
CA ASP A 319 -0.41 -33.68 -4.88
C ASP A 319 -1.73 -33.21 -5.54
N VAL A 320 -2.43 -32.20 -4.98
CA VAL A 320 -3.58 -31.53 -5.64
C VAL A 320 -3.14 -30.73 -6.87
N VAL A 321 -1.98 -30.06 -6.82
CA VAL A 321 -1.41 -29.37 -7.99
C VAL A 321 -1.07 -30.35 -9.11
N ALA A 322 -0.49 -31.50 -8.78
CA ALA A 322 -0.25 -32.59 -9.73
C ALA A 322 -1.56 -33.17 -10.30
N ALA A 323 -2.60 -33.35 -9.46
CA ALA A 323 -3.92 -33.82 -9.88
C ALA A 323 -4.62 -32.86 -10.86
N ALA A 324 -4.36 -31.56 -10.76
CA ALA A 324 -4.83 -30.55 -11.74
C ALA A 324 -4.10 -30.60 -13.10
N GLY A 325 -3.11 -31.49 -13.24
CA GLY A 325 -2.25 -31.63 -14.43
C GLY A 325 -1.15 -30.56 -14.51
N LEU A 326 -0.76 -29.98 -13.38
CA LEU A 326 0.20 -28.88 -13.30
C LEU A 326 1.42 -29.23 -12.45
N THR A 327 2.52 -28.50 -12.70
CA THR A 327 3.63 -28.33 -11.76
C THR A 327 3.47 -27.01 -11.01
N PRO A 328 4.05 -26.84 -9.79
CA PRO A 328 3.89 -25.60 -9.02
C PRO A 328 4.28 -24.32 -9.78
N GLY A 329 5.37 -24.37 -10.56
CA GLY A 329 5.82 -23.23 -11.39
C GLY A 329 4.91 -22.85 -12.57
N GLN A 330 3.79 -23.56 -12.78
CA GLN A 330 2.75 -23.21 -13.76
C GLN A 330 1.52 -22.55 -13.11
N LEU A 331 1.50 -22.40 -11.78
CA LEU A 331 0.47 -21.63 -11.07
C LEU A 331 0.72 -20.13 -11.27
N ALA A 332 -0.34 -19.38 -11.53
CA ALA A 332 -0.33 -17.92 -11.52
C ALA A 332 -0.26 -17.32 -10.10
N GLY A 333 -0.35 -18.17 -9.07
CA GLY A 333 -0.18 -17.83 -7.67
C GLY A 333 -0.55 -19.00 -6.75
N LEU A 334 -0.03 -18.93 -5.53
CA LEU A 334 -0.49 -19.71 -4.38
C LEU A 334 -1.05 -18.72 -3.36
N PHE A 335 -2.31 -18.86 -2.98
CA PHE A 335 -3.05 -17.90 -2.18
C PHE A 335 -3.47 -18.52 -0.84
N LEU A 336 -3.04 -17.92 0.28
CA LEU A 336 -3.34 -18.44 1.61
C LEU A 336 -4.55 -17.72 2.20
N VAL A 337 -5.56 -18.51 2.59
CA VAL A 337 -6.77 -18.05 3.30
C VAL A 337 -6.97 -18.87 4.58
N GLY A 338 -7.95 -18.49 5.39
CA GLY A 338 -8.20 -19.11 6.69
C GLY A 338 -7.26 -18.61 7.80
N GLY A 339 -7.77 -18.57 9.03
CA GLY A 339 -7.07 -17.91 10.15
C GLY A 339 -5.73 -18.55 10.56
N SER A 340 -5.55 -19.86 10.35
CA SER A 340 -4.33 -20.60 10.72
C SER A 340 -3.18 -20.35 9.74
N SER A 341 -3.46 -19.86 8.53
CA SER A 341 -2.45 -19.42 7.55
C SER A 341 -1.61 -18.23 8.03
N ARG A 342 -1.99 -17.55 9.12
CA ARG A 342 -1.19 -16.49 9.77
C ARG A 342 0.12 -16.97 10.38
N MET A 343 0.28 -18.26 10.66
CA MET A 343 1.53 -18.77 11.25
C MET A 343 2.68 -18.70 10.23
N PRO A 344 3.79 -17.98 10.50
CA PRO A 344 4.85 -17.79 9.52
C PRO A 344 5.45 -19.09 8.95
N LEU A 345 5.50 -20.17 9.76
CA LEU A 345 5.96 -21.49 9.33
C LEU A 345 5.19 -22.04 8.11
N VAL A 346 3.89 -21.78 8.00
CA VAL A 346 3.03 -22.26 6.90
C VAL A 346 3.55 -21.73 5.56
N ALA A 347 3.75 -20.42 5.47
CA ALA A 347 4.27 -19.78 4.26
C ALA A 347 5.71 -20.22 3.95
N ARG A 348 6.58 -20.37 4.96
CA ARG A 348 7.96 -20.85 4.78
C ARG A 348 8.01 -22.28 4.23
N MET A 349 7.21 -23.20 4.79
CA MET A 349 7.20 -24.61 4.36
C MET A 349 6.60 -24.79 2.97
N LEU A 350 5.50 -24.08 2.65
CA LEU A 350 4.93 -24.09 1.30
C LEU A 350 5.90 -23.52 0.26
N HIS A 351 6.58 -22.42 0.57
CA HIS A 351 7.57 -21.84 -0.34
C HIS A 351 8.75 -22.80 -0.59
N ALA A 352 9.25 -23.45 0.45
CA ALA A 352 10.40 -24.35 0.38
C ALA A 352 10.16 -25.62 -0.46
N GLU A 353 8.98 -26.24 -0.39
CA GLU A 353 8.64 -27.41 -1.22
C GLU A 353 8.25 -26.99 -2.66
N LEU A 354 7.44 -25.93 -2.79
CA LEU A 354 6.75 -25.64 -4.06
C LEU A 354 7.48 -24.63 -4.94
N GLY A 355 8.44 -23.87 -4.41
CA GLY A 355 9.16 -22.79 -5.11
C GLY A 355 8.31 -21.57 -5.47
N VAL A 356 7.00 -21.60 -5.23
CA VAL A 356 6.06 -20.49 -5.42
C VAL A 356 6.02 -19.65 -4.14
N ALA A 357 6.10 -18.33 -4.24
CA ALA A 357 5.91 -17.43 -3.10
C ALA A 357 4.41 -17.36 -2.73
N PRO A 358 3.99 -17.76 -1.52
CA PRO A 358 2.59 -17.68 -1.11
C PRO A 358 2.15 -16.23 -0.90
N THR A 359 1.00 -15.85 -1.46
CA THR A 359 0.33 -14.59 -1.15
C THR A 359 -0.37 -14.74 0.20
N VAL A 360 0.22 -14.12 1.23
CA VAL A 360 -0.32 -14.03 2.59
C VAL A 360 -1.10 -12.72 2.74
N LEU A 361 -2.15 -12.72 3.57
CA LEU A 361 -2.95 -11.53 3.87
C LEU A 361 -2.97 -11.21 5.37
N GLU A 362 -3.25 -9.95 5.69
CA GLU A 362 -3.43 -9.46 7.06
C GLU A 362 -4.71 -10.02 7.72
N GLN A 363 -5.79 -10.13 6.93
CA GLN A 363 -7.12 -10.58 7.34
C GLN A 363 -7.61 -11.75 6.44
N PRO A 364 -6.97 -12.94 6.48
CA PRO A 364 -7.29 -14.09 5.61
C PRO A 364 -8.69 -14.69 5.80
N GLU A 365 -9.47 -14.21 6.76
CA GLU A 365 -10.90 -14.50 6.97
C GLU A 365 -11.88 -13.62 6.15
N LEU A 366 -11.47 -12.45 5.63
CA LEU A 366 -12.34 -11.64 4.76
C LEU A 366 -12.43 -12.08 3.27
N PRO A 367 -11.35 -12.58 2.61
CA PRO A 367 -11.32 -12.88 1.17
C PRO A 367 -12.46 -13.75 0.65
N VAL A 368 -12.89 -14.73 1.43
CA VAL A 368 -13.93 -15.68 1.02
C VAL A 368 -15.30 -14.96 0.96
N ALA A 369 -15.64 -14.16 1.97
CA ALA A 369 -16.87 -13.37 1.97
C ALA A 369 -16.84 -12.21 0.95
N GLU A 370 -15.70 -11.53 0.77
CA GLU A 370 -15.56 -10.46 -0.24
C GLU A 370 -15.56 -11.00 -1.66
N GLY A 371 -14.88 -12.13 -1.91
CA GLY A 371 -14.89 -12.81 -3.20
C GLY A 371 -16.25 -13.42 -3.58
N ALA A 372 -17.06 -13.78 -2.58
CA ALA A 372 -18.43 -14.24 -2.79
C ALA A 372 -19.34 -13.14 -3.36
N LEU A 373 -19.16 -11.88 -2.93
CA LEU A 373 -19.91 -10.74 -3.46
C LEU A 373 -19.71 -10.53 -4.97
N THR A 374 -18.59 -10.96 -5.55
CA THR A 374 -18.35 -10.82 -7.00
C THR A 374 -19.06 -11.88 -7.84
N ASP A 375 -19.87 -12.76 -7.22
CA ASP A 375 -20.82 -13.64 -7.92
C ASP A 375 -22.19 -12.98 -8.16
N LEU A 376 -22.39 -11.78 -7.62
CA LEU A 376 -23.55 -10.95 -7.90
C LEU A 376 -23.06 -9.72 -8.67
N PRO A 377 -23.41 -9.53 -9.95
CA PRO A 377 -22.92 -8.41 -10.75
C PRO A 377 -23.37 -7.08 -10.14
N LEU A 378 -22.58 -6.04 -10.41
CA LEU A 378 -23.00 -4.67 -10.09
C LEU A 378 -24.24 -4.32 -10.93
N PRO A 379 -25.23 -3.58 -10.38
CA PRO A 379 -26.33 -3.08 -11.19
C PRO A 379 -25.78 -2.29 -12.37
N ARG A 380 -26.16 -2.67 -13.60
CA ARG A 380 -25.93 -1.82 -14.76
C ARG A 380 -26.71 -0.53 -14.50
N GLN A 381 -26.01 0.57 -14.18
CA GLN A 381 -26.63 1.88 -14.19
C GLN A 381 -27.33 2.05 -15.52
N ALA A 382 -28.64 2.23 -15.50
CA ALA A 382 -29.39 2.59 -16.68
C ALA A 382 -28.77 3.89 -17.20
N ARG A 383 -28.19 3.86 -18.42
CA ARG A 383 -27.76 5.10 -19.09
C ARG A 383 -28.96 6.05 -19.04
N PRO A 384 -28.83 7.27 -18.49
CA PRO A 384 -29.96 8.19 -18.41
C PRO A 384 -30.54 8.30 -19.81
N ALA A 385 -31.83 7.97 -19.95
CA ALA A 385 -32.45 7.63 -21.23
C ALA A 385 -32.12 8.75 -22.24
N GLY A 386 -31.27 8.41 -23.22
CA GLY A 386 -30.53 9.40 -23.99
C GLY A 386 -31.49 10.41 -24.58
N ALA A 387 -31.35 11.67 -24.17
CA ALA A 387 -32.28 12.74 -24.52
C ALA A 387 -32.46 12.71 -26.04
N ILE A 388 -33.67 12.35 -26.49
CA ILE A 388 -33.97 12.12 -27.91
C ILE A 388 -33.55 13.41 -28.63
N PRO A 389 -32.57 13.35 -29.56
CA PRO A 389 -32.14 14.55 -30.25
C PRO A 389 -33.37 15.18 -30.92
N PRO A 390 -33.65 16.48 -30.69
CA PRO A 390 -34.75 17.12 -31.39
C PRO A 390 -34.53 16.94 -32.89
N PRO A 391 -35.57 16.60 -33.66
CA PRO A 391 -35.41 16.27 -35.07
C PRO A 391 -34.70 17.43 -35.80
N PRO A 392 -33.79 17.12 -36.74
CA PRO A 392 -32.92 18.13 -37.34
C PRO A 392 -33.78 19.23 -37.97
N VAL A 393 -33.57 20.47 -37.52
CA VAL A 393 -34.28 21.64 -38.04
C VAL A 393 -33.88 21.85 -39.48
N VAL A 394 -34.72 21.39 -40.40
CA VAL A 394 -34.56 21.61 -41.85
C VAL A 394 -34.63 23.13 -42.08
N PRO A 395 -33.60 23.76 -42.67
CA PRO A 395 -33.67 25.17 -43.02
C PRO A 395 -34.83 25.40 -44.00
N PRO A 396 -35.69 26.42 -43.79
CA PRO A 396 -36.75 26.73 -44.74
C PRO A 396 -36.12 27.10 -46.10
N PRO A 397 -36.73 26.69 -47.24
CA PRO A 397 -36.19 26.98 -48.55
C PRO A 397 -36.11 28.49 -48.80
N ALA A 398 -35.03 28.93 -49.46
CA ALA A 398 -34.78 30.34 -49.71
C ALA A 398 -35.90 30.97 -50.56
N ALA A 399 -36.49 32.06 -50.07
CA ALA A 399 -37.49 32.83 -50.81
C ALA A 399 -36.84 33.57 -52.00
N PRO A 400 -37.53 33.69 -53.14
CA PRO A 400 -37.02 34.41 -54.31
C PRO A 400 -36.92 35.93 -54.06
N PRO A 401 -36.07 36.66 -54.81
CA PRO A 401 -35.83 38.08 -54.60
C PRO A 401 -37.07 38.93 -54.93
N GLY A 402 -37.41 39.86 -54.04
CA GLY A 402 -38.49 40.83 -54.24
C GLY A 402 -38.00 42.16 -54.82
N THR A 403 -38.91 42.88 -55.48
CA THR A 403 -38.73 44.27 -55.94
C THR A 403 -39.85 45.18 -55.37
N PRO A 404 -39.63 46.51 -55.27
CA PRO A 404 -40.33 47.41 -54.33
C PRO A 404 -41.42 48.29 -55.02
N PRO A 405 -42.02 49.34 -54.39
CA PRO A 405 -41.97 49.86 -53.00
C PRO A 405 -43.36 49.70 -52.29
N GLU A 406 -43.92 50.48 -51.35
CA GLU A 406 -43.91 51.94 -51.09
C GLU A 406 -44.60 52.36 -49.76
N LEU A 407 -44.14 53.49 -49.19
CA LEU A 407 -44.73 54.40 -48.17
C LEU A 407 -45.20 53.92 -46.76
N ALA A 408 -45.15 54.90 -45.84
CA ALA A 408 -45.60 54.89 -44.44
C ALA A 408 -46.95 55.70 -44.32
N PRO A 409 -47.49 56.18 -43.16
CA PRO A 409 -46.97 56.20 -41.76
C PRO A 409 -48.04 55.97 -40.65
N GLY A 410 -47.68 56.18 -39.38
CA GLY A 410 -48.62 56.68 -38.35
C GLY A 410 -48.55 56.00 -36.95
N PRO A 411 -48.72 56.72 -35.81
CA PRO A 411 -48.43 56.17 -34.47
C PRO A 411 -49.58 56.33 -33.43
N HIS A 412 -49.22 56.19 -32.14
CA HIS A 412 -50.06 56.27 -30.90
C HIS A 412 -50.89 55.00 -30.61
N GLY A 413 -51.17 54.58 -29.36
CA GLY A 413 -50.67 55.04 -28.04
C GLY A 413 -51.59 54.61 -26.86
N THR A 414 -51.12 54.77 -25.61
CA THR A 414 -51.86 54.74 -24.31
C THR A 414 -52.13 53.41 -23.55
N ARG A 415 -52.32 53.57 -22.22
CA ARG A 415 -52.71 52.64 -21.12
C ARG A 415 -54.26 52.72 -20.91
N PRO A 416 -54.98 52.06 -19.95
CA PRO A 416 -54.59 51.59 -18.60
C PRO A 416 -55.24 50.25 -18.07
N GLU A 417 -55.05 49.97 -16.78
CA GLU A 417 -55.81 49.08 -15.85
C GLU A 417 -57.24 49.61 -15.50
N PRO A 418 -58.13 48.99 -14.67
CA PRO A 418 -57.93 47.91 -13.65
C PRO A 418 -59.04 46.81 -13.46
N ALA A 419 -58.71 45.81 -12.62
CA ALA A 419 -59.49 45.02 -11.62
C ALA A 419 -61.02 44.74 -11.66
N ALA A 420 -61.43 43.48 -11.32
CA ALA A 420 -62.52 43.12 -10.36
C ALA A 420 -62.62 41.58 -10.09
N GLY A 421 -63.23 41.16 -8.95
CA GLY A 421 -63.56 39.76 -8.56
C GLY A 421 -65.08 39.45 -8.65
N PRO A 422 -65.72 38.64 -7.74
CA PRO A 422 -65.22 38.06 -6.47
C PRO A 422 -65.80 36.69 -5.97
N HIS A 423 -65.33 36.24 -4.77
CA HIS A 423 -65.94 35.33 -3.75
C HIS A 423 -66.30 33.84 -4.07
N GLY A 424 -66.24 32.88 -3.10
CA GLY A 424 -65.60 32.89 -1.77
C GLY A 424 -66.22 31.96 -0.69
N THR A 425 -65.40 31.51 0.29
CA THR A 425 -65.78 30.96 1.63
C THR A 425 -64.63 31.16 2.66
N ARG A 426 -64.85 30.95 3.97
CA ARG A 426 -64.09 31.47 5.16
C ARG A 426 -64.28 30.49 6.38
N PRO A 427 -63.85 30.68 7.67
CA PRO A 427 -62.97 31.71 8.30
C PRO A 427 -62.01 31.30 9.51
N GLU A 428 -60.96 32.12 9.78
CA GLU A 428 -60.45 32.66 11.10
C GLU A 428 -60.06 31.77 12.34
N PRO A 429 -59.49 32.31 13.48
CA PRO A 429 -58.45 33.34 13.73
C PRO A 429 -57.37 32.92 14.82
N VAL A 430 -56.86 33.84 15.66
CA VAL A 430 -55.71 33.79 16.64
C VAL A 430 -55.99 34.72 17.87
N PRO A 431 -55.21 34.87 19.00
CA PRO A 431 -53.78 34.56 19.29
C PRO A 431 -53.42 34.10 20.77
N ALA A 432 -52.15 34.31 21.21
CA ALA A 432 -51.63 34.57 22.60
C ALA A 432 -50.77 33.51 23.39
N GLY A 433 -49.89 34.01 24.30
CA GLY A 433 -48.94 33.27 25.19
C GLY A 433 -49.38 33.23 26.68
N PRO A 434 -48.51 33.31 27.74
CA PRO A 434 -47.13 33.85 27.83
C PRO A 434 -46.10 33.17 28.82
N HIS A 435 -44.89 33.76 28.95
CA HIS A 435 -43.82 33.51 29.97
C HIS A 435 -43.07 32.15 29.95
N GLY A 436 -41.80 32.02 30.41
CA GLY A 436 -40.80 33.01 30.86
C GLY A 436 -39.54 32.37 31.51
N THR A 437 -38.51 33.20 31.73
CA THR A 437 -37.20 32.95 32.42
C THR A 437 -36.08 32.14 31.73
N ARG A 438 -34.84 32.52 32.10
CA ARG A 438 -33.51 31.95 31.80
C ARG A 438 -32.96 31.41 33.14
N PRO A 439 -32.03 30.45 33.17
CA PRO A 439 -30.63 30.84 33.30
C PRO A 439 -29.66 29.99 32.45
N GLU A 440 -28.36 30.20 32.65
CA GLU A 440 -27.24 29.57 31.94
C GLU A 440 -26.85 28.20 32.54
N PRO A 441 -26.08 27.39 31.80
CA PRO A 441 -25.08 26.48 32.36
C PRO A 441 -23.66 27.02 32.15
N VAL A 442 -22.94 27.25 33.26
CA VAL A 442 -21.49 27.52 33.31
C VAL A 442 -20.73 26.17 33.22
N PRO A 443 -19.55 26.07 32.57
CA PRO A 443 -19.01 24.79 32.13
C PRO A 443 -18.22 23.98 33.18
N ALA A 444 -18.16 22.66 32.97
CA ALA A 444 -17.09 21.78 33.43
C ALA A 444 -16.28 21.34 32.19
N VAL A 445 -14.96 21.52 32.07
CA VAL A 445 -13.85 21.09 32.96
C VAL A 445 -13.66 19.57 32.95
N GLY A 446 -12.83 19.11 32.00
CA GLY A 446 -11.87 18.03 32.28
C GLY A 446 -10.66 18.60 33.05
N PRO A 447 -9.74 17.75 33.56
CA PRO A 447 -8.81 17.08 32.64
C PRO A 447 -8.38 15.65 33.08
N GLN A 448 -7.30 15.20 32.43
CA GLN A 448 -6.50 13.98 32.56
C GLN A 448 -6.38 13.31 33.95
N GLY A 449 -6.10 11.99 33.93
CA GLY A 449 -5.83 11.18 35.12
C GLY A 449 -5.05 9.88 34.83
N THR A 450 -3.90 9.97 34.17
CA THR A 450 -2.93 8.86 34.09
C THR A 450 -2.23 8.67 35.44
N LEU A 451 -2.03 7.44 35.92
CA LEU A 451 -0.94 7.10 36.84
C LEU A 451 -0.64 5.60 36.83
N ALA A 452 0.62 5.24 37.11
CA ALA A 452 1.12 3.86 37.11
C ALA A 452 1.43 3.36 38.54
N ALA A 453 1.85 2.10 38.65
CA ALA A 453 2.49 1.52 39.84
C ALA A 453 3.91 2.18 40.06
N VAL A 454 4.73 1.91 41.08
CA VAL A 454 5.16 0.62 41.68
C VAL A 454 5.53 0.78 43.20
N PRO A 455 6.31 -0.08 43.89
CA PRO A 455 5.86 -0.97 44.98
C PRO A 455 6.26 -0.58 46.42
N GLY A 456 5.80 -1.34 47.44
CA GLY A 456 6.56 -1.48 48.70
C GLY A 456 5.86 -2.06 49.96
N HIS A 457 6.20 -3.31 50.31
CA HIS A 457 6.40 -3.84 51.69
C HIS A 457 5.26 -3.95 52.76
N THR A 458 4.86 -5.21 53.01
CA THR A 458 4.73 -5.90 54.33
C THR A 458 3.68 -5.50 55.41
N LEU A 459 2.69 -6.40 55.56
CA LEU A 459 2.29 -7.14 56.78
C LEU A 459 1.69 -6.45 58.04
N ALA A 460 0.41 -6.79 58.27
CA ALA A 460 -0.14 -7.47 59.48
C ALA A 460 -0.85 -6.69 60.62
N ALA A 461 -1.90 -7.38 61.13
CA ALA A 461 -2.59 -7.23 62.43
C ALA A 461 -3.55 -6.03 62.67
N ALA A 462 -4.38 -6.18 63.70
CA ALA A 462 -5.54 -5.34 64.10
C ALA A 462 -5.71 -5.43 65.65
N PRO A 463 -6.81 -4.98 66.32
CA PRO A 463 -7.78 -3.90 66.05
C PRO A 463 -8.04 -2.94 67.27
N ALA A 464 -8.97 -1.98 67.11
CA ALA A 464 -9.84 -1.32 68.12
C ALA A 464 -9.28 -0.24 69.10
N GLY A 465 -10.09 0.80 69.41
CA GLY A 465 -9.82 1.77 70.51
C GLY A 465 -10.50 3.17 70.48
N HIS A 466 -11.71 3.28 71.07
CA HIS A 466 -12.44 4.47 71.58
C HIS A 466 -11.79 5.90 71.65
N VAL A 467 -12.31 6.88 70.87
CA VAL A 467 -13.34 7.92 71.22
C VAL A 467 -13.41 8.41 72.71
N PRO A 468 -13.68 9.71 73.09
CA PRO A 468 -13.59 11.07 72.46
C PRO A 468 -12.88 12.10 73.45
N PRO A 469 -13.19 13.43 73.61
CA PRO A 469 -13.94 14.45 72.82
C PRO A 469 -13.28 15.87 72.64
N ALA A 470 -13.79 16.61 71.64
CA ALA A 470 -14.23 18.04 71.55
C ALA A 470 -13.89 19.13 72.63
N PRO A 471 -14.09 20.46 72.36
CA PRO A 471 -13.94 21.26 71.12
C PRO A 471 -13.39 22.71 71.36
N THR A 472 -13.50 23.61 70.36
CA THR A 472 -13.52 25.12 70.45
C THR A 472 -12.27 25.87 70.95
N ALA A 473 -12.07 27.19 70.73
CA ALA A 473 -12.45 28.11 69.64
C ALA A 473 -11.74 29.49 69.82
N GLY A 474 -11.66 30.29 68.73
CA GLY A 474 -11.31 31.72 68.77
C GLY A 474 -9.80 32.06 68.70
N ALA A 475 -9.38 33.26 68.29
CA ALA A 475 -10.14 34.38 67.69
C ALA A 475 -9.22 35.33 66.88
N ALA A 476 -9.83 36.19 66.05
CA ALA A 476 -9.21 37.40 65.45
C ALA A 476 -9.07 38.53 66.52
N PRO A 477 -8.57 39.77 66.25
CA PRO A 477 -8.24 40.41 64.96
C PRO A 477 -6.93 41.27 64.98
N GLY A 478 -6.73 42.17 63.99
CA GLY A 478 -5.76 43.28 64.10
C GLY A 478 -5.54 44.09 62.81
N TYR A 479 -5.65 45.42 62.88
CA TYR A 479 -5.30 46.37 61.79
C TYR A 479 -3.91 47.02 62.05
N ALA A 480 -3.33 47.59 60.98
CA ALA A 480 -2.50 48.83 60.93
C ALA A 480 -1.04 48.73 60.40
N ALA A 481 -0.59 49.87 59.85
CA ALA A 481 0.71 50.22 59.24
C ALA A 481 0.95 51.75 59.48
N PRO A 482 2.01 52.46 59.00
CA PRO A 482 3.25 52.05 58.31
C PRO A 482 4.45 52.07 59.32
N PRO A 483 5.59 52.83 59.29
CA PRO A 483 6.20 53.85 58.37
C PRO A 483 7.56 53.41 57.75
N ALA A 484 8.40 54.24 57.09
CA ALA A 484 8.21 55.19 55.98
C ALA A 484 9.59 55.70 55.44
N GLY A 485 9.65 56.21 54.19
CA GLY A 485 10.78 56.98 53.60
C GLY A 485 11.54 56.28 52.45
N ASN A 486 12.06 56.95 51.42
CA ASN A 486 11.96 58.37 51.01
C ASN A 486 12.28 58.57 49.50
N VAL A 487 11.82 59.65 48.83
CA VAL A 487 12.02 59.95 47.38
C VAL A 487 12.07 61.47 47.10
N PRO A 488 12.80 61.98 46.07
CA PRO A 488 12.20 62.66 44.89
C PRO A 488 13.04 62.53 43.57
N GLY A 489 12.67 63.06 42.38
CA GLY A 489 11.38 63.60 41.88
C GLY A 489 11.46 64.72 40.81
N TRP A 490 11.03 64.43 39.55
CA TRP A 490 10.51 65.35 38.49
C TRP A 490 11.45 66.38 37.77
N HIS A 491 11.27 66.78 36.48
CA HIS A 491 10.53 66.16 35.35
C HIS A 491 10.94 66.52 33.88
N PRO A 492 10.75 67.75 33.32
CA PRO A 492 10.16 67.91 31.96
C PRO A 492 11.01 68.75 30.96
N PRO A 493 10.60 69.01 29.68
CA PRO A 493 9.45 68.56 28.86
C PRO A 493 9.93 67.69 27.65
N ALA A 494 9.45 67.61 26.38
CA ALA A 494 8.35 68.15 25.53
C ALA A 494 8.25 67.28 24.21
N SER A 495 7.35 67.44 23.22
CA SER A 495 5.89 67.68 23.19
C SER A 495 5.28 67.51 21.77
N ALA A 496 4.45 66.47 21.54
CA ALA A 496 3.22 66.44 20.68
C ALA A 496 3.27 66.67 19.12
N PRO A 497 2.22 66.30 18.32
CA PRO A 497 1.47 65.02 18.28
C PRO A 497 1.18 64.56 16.79
N PRO A 498 0.00 64.06 16.25
CA PRO A 498 0.01 63.05 15.16
C PRO A 498 -0.91 63.30 13.92
N ALA A 499 -0.89 62.34 12.97
CA ALA A 499 -1.94 61.92 11.99
C ALA A 499 -2.57 62.92 10.97
N SER A 500 -2.77 62.41 9.73
CA SER A 500 -3.38 63.06 8.55
C SER A 500 -4.91 63.33 8.70
N PRO A 501 -5.56 64.26 7.94
CA PRO A 501 -5.72 64.15 6.47
C PRO A 501 -5.86 65.46 5.63
N GLY A 502 -5.91 65.33 4.29
CA GLY A 502 -6.78 66.17 3.43
C GLY A 502 -6.18 67.19 2.43
N HIS A 503 -6.26 66.86 1.13
CA HIS A 503 -6.39 67.73 -0.09
C HIS A 503 -5.48 68.97 -0.33
N GLY A 504 -4.93 69.06 -1.55
CA GLY A 504 -4.48 70.33 -2.17
C GLY A 504 -3.51 70.17 -3.36
N ALA A 505 -3.88 70.68 -4.53
CA ALA A 505 -3.01 70.87 -5.72
C ALA A 505 -3.06 72.37 -6.12
N PRO A 506 -2.09 72.95 -6.86
CA PRO A 506 -1.95 72.69 -8.32
C PRO A 506 -0.51 72.83 -8.91
N GLY A 507 -0.35 72.55 -10.22
CA GLY A 507 0.81 73.02 -11.02
C GLY A 507 1.22 72.08 -12.18
N VAL A 508 1.29 72.60 -13.41
CA VAL A 508 1.75 71.91 -14.64
C VAL A 508 2.64 72.87 -15.45
N PRO A 509 3.59 72.41 -16.30
CA PRO A 509 3.32 71.92 -17.67
C PRO A 509 3.99 70.54 -17.95
N ALA A 510 3.61 69.67 -18.91
CA ALA A 510 3.26 69.83 -20.34
C ALA A 510 4.50 70.16 -21.21
N GLN A 511 4.70 69.61 -22.43
CA GLN A 511 3.88 68.76 -23.31
C GLN A 511 4.78 68.07 -24.38
N GLY A 512 4.33 66.98 -25.04
CA GLY A 512 4.93 66.50 -26.30
C GLY A 512 5.00 64.97 -26.51
N GLY A 513 4.30 64.46 -27.53
CA GLY A 513 4.47 63.12 -28.12
C GLY A 513 4.69 63.24 -29.64
N PRO A 514 4.27 62.29 -30.51
CA PRO A 514 3.71 60.94 -30.28
C PRO A 514 4.40 59.83 -31.13
N GLY A 515 3.88 58.58 -31.12
CA GLY A 515 4.17 57.62 -32.22
C GLY A 515 4.21 56.11 -31.86
N ARG A 516 3.28 55.35 -32.43
CA ARG A 516 3.26 53.87 -32.63
C ARG A 516 2.94 53.62 -34.12
N PRO A 517 3.03 52.39 -34.68
CA PRO A 517 3.64 51.13 -34.21
C PRO A 517 4.64 50.52 -35.24
N GLY A 518 5.20 49.32 -35.00
CA GLY A 518 5.86 48.54 -36.07
C GLY A 518 6.77 47.38 -35.65
N VAL A 519 6.48 46.18 -36.17
CA VAL A 519 7.26 44.91 -36.19
C VAL A 519 6.80 44.21 -37.49
N PRO A 520 7.62 43.48 -38.31
CA PRO A 520 8.92 42.84 -38.07
C PRO A 520 10.02 43.20 -39.12
N GLY A 521 11.12 42.43 -39.19
CA GLY A 521 11.78 42.17 -40.48
C GLY A 521 13.31 41.98 -40.52
N SER A 522 13.74 40.72 -40.59
CA SER A 522 14.94 40.19 -41.28
C SER A 522 16.00 41.13 -41.89
N GLY A 523 17.28 40.90 -41.56
CA GLY A 523 18.43 41.49 -42.27
C GLY A 523 19.77 40.78 -41.97
N SER A 524 20.11 39.74 -42.73
CA SER A 524 21.39 39.02 -42.64
C SER A 524 22.55 39.82 -43.30
N PRO A 525 23.82 39.59 -42.92
CA PRO A 525 24.88 40.58 -43.08
C PRO A 525 25.59 40.58 -44.44
N VAL A 526 26.19 41.72 -44.79
CA VAL A 526 27.18 41.86 -45.88
C VAL A 526 28.55 42.12 -45.27
N SER A 527 29.57 41.36 -45.69
CA SER A 527 30.96 41.47 -45.22
C SER A 527 31.80 42.47 -46.04
N PRO A 528 32.96 42.93 -45.53
CA PRO A 528 33.44 44.30 -45.80
C PRO A 528 34.47 44.44 -46.93
N VAL A 529 34.69 45.69 -47.34
CA VAL A 529 35.84 46.13 -48.14
C VAL A 529 37.04 46.41 -47.23
N ALA A 530 38.26 46.09 -47.69
CA ALA A 530 39.48 46.14 -46.88
C ALA A 530 40.17 47.53 -46.84
N GLY A 531 40.79 47.84 -45.70
CA GLY A 531 41.76 48.91 -45.50
C GLY A 531 42.86 48.43 -44.55
N ALA A 532 44.13 48.77 -44.80
CA ALA A 532 45.25 47.94 -44.33
C ALA A 532 46.35 48.66 -43.51
N THR A 533 47.05 47.86 -42.71
CA THR A 533 48.30 48.16 -41.97
C THR A 533 48.16 49.04 -40.71
N ARG A 534 49.05 48.97 -39.70
CA ARG A 534 50.36 48.28 -39.59
C ARG A 534 50.59 47.73 -38.16
N ARG A 535 51.43 46.71 -38.03
CA ARG A 535 51.66 45.88 -36.82
C ARG A 535 52.02 46.66 -35.53
N GLY A 536 51.41 46.26 -34.40
CA GLY A 536 51.98 46.36 -33.06
C GLY A 536 52.18 44.97 -32.43
N ARG A 537 53.36 44.69 -31.86
CA ARG A 537 53.80 43.32 -31.44
C ARG A 537 52.90 42.61 -30.41
N ARG A 538 52.03 43.33 -29.67
CA ARG A 538 51.08 42.73 -28.71
C ARG A 538 50.02 41.85 -29.37
N GLY A 539 49.56 42.21 -30.58
CA GLY A 539 48.52 41.44 -31.28
C GLY A 539 48.92 39.99 -31.59
N LEU A 540 50.22 39.73 -31.82
CA LEU A 540 50.69 38.36 -32.09
C LEU A 540 50.69 37.49 -30.83
N TRP A 541 51.03 38.05 -29.66
CA TRP A 541 50.97 37.34 -28.39
C TRP A 541 49.53 37.14 -27.91
N ILE A 542 48.63 38.09 -28.17
CA ILE A 542 47.20 37.92 -27.89
C ILE A 542 46.59 36.88 -28.83
N ALA A 543 46.94 36.87 -30.13
CA ALA A 543 46.48 35.85 -31.07
C ALA A 543 47.06 34.46 -30.78
N ALA A 544 48.34 34.36 -30.38
CA ALA A 544 48.96 33.10 -29.97
C ALA A 544 48.40 32.59 -28.62
N GLY A 545 48.14 33.50 -27.66
CA GLY A 545 47.50 33.19 -26.39
C GLY A 545 46.05 32.77 -26.56
N ALA A 546 45.28 33.45 -27.41
CA ALA A 546 43.94 33.05 -27.79
C ALA A 546 43.92 31.74 -28.60
N GLY A 547 44.93 31.51 -29.46
CA GLY A 547 45.11 30.25 -30.18
C GLY A 547 45.45 29.08 -29.26
N LEU A 548 46.30 29.28 -28.25
CA LEU A 548 46.62 28.28 -27.22
C LEU A 548 45.44 28.06 -26.25
N ALA A 549 44.70 29.11 -25.90
CA ALA A 549 43.48 28.99 -25.11
C ALA A 549 42.38 28.25 -25.89
N LEU A 550 42.18 28.56 -27.17
CA LEU A 550 41.22 27.87 -28.03
C LEU A 550 41.64 26.42 -28.31
N ALA A 551 42.93 26.17 -28.57
CA ALA A 551 43.46 24.81 -28.70
C ALA A 551 43.37 24.03 -27.38
N GLY A 552 43.58 24.68 -26.24
CA GLY A 552 43.40 24.11 -24.91
C GLY A 552 41.94 23.80 -24.59
N VAL A 553 41.01 24.70 -24.95
CA VAL A 553 39.56 24.47 -24.85
C VAL A 553 39.14 23.35 -25.79
N VAL A 554 39.55 23.36 -27.07
CA VAL A 554 39.22 22.27 -28.02
C VAL A 554 39.83 20.95 -27.56
N ALA A 555 41.06 20.92 -27.07
CA ALA A 555 41.67 19.71 -26.51
C ALA A 555 40.94 19.24 -25.24
N ALA A 556 40.50 20.16 -24.36
CA ALA A 556 39.71 19.83 -23.18
C ALA A 556 38.30 19.34 -23.55
N THR A 557 37.64 19.92 -24.54
CA THR A 557 36.34 19.45 -25.06
C THR A 557 36.49 18.09 -25.74
N VAL A 558 37.54 17.87 -26.54
CA VAL A 558 37.84 16.57 -27.15
C VAL A 558 38.17 15.52 -26.08
N LEU A 559 38.96 15.87 -25.06
CA LEU A 559 39.21 14.98 -23.91
C LEU A 559 37.96 14.74 -23.06
N TRP A 560 37.04 15.70 -22.96
CA TRP A 560 35.78 15.56 -22.23
C TRP A 560 34.75 14.70 -23.00
N VAL A 561 34.75 14.77 -24.34
CA VAL A 561 33.92 13.92 -25.22
C VAL A 561 34.50 12.51 -25.40
N ILE A 562 35.83 12.34 -25.31
CA ILE A 562 36.51 11.03 -25.44
C ILE A 562 36.70 10.33 -24.07
N ARG A 563 36.68 11.08 -22.96
CA ARG A 563 36.69 10.48 -21.62
C ARG A 563 35.40 9.71 -21.42
N ASP A 564 35.54 8.41 -21.16
CA ASP A 564 34.43 7.59 -20.69
C ASP A 564 33.80 8.23 -19.45
N ARG A 565 32.48 8.44 -19.51
CA ARG A 565 31.71 9.13 -18.47
C ARG A 565 31.61 8.27 -17.20
N TYR A 566 31.67 6.95 -17.36
CA TYR A 566 31.54 5.96 -16.31
C TYR A 566 32.65 4.91 -16.47
N PRO A 567 33.93 5.29 -16.22
CA PRO A 567 35.07 4.41 -16.45
C PRO A 567 35.00 3.16 -15.59
N ALA A 568 35.52 2.05 -16.09
CA ALA A 568 35.65 0.82 -15.31
C ALA A 568 36.43 1.06 -14.01
N LEU A 569 35.80 0.75 -12.87
CA LEU A 569 36.40 0.91 -11.55
C LEU A 569 37.47 -0.15 -11.28
N GLU A 570 38.58 0.25 -10.66
CA GLU A 570 39.56 -0.68 -10.12
C GLU A 570 39.07 -1.26 -8.78
N PHE A 571 38.17 -2.24 -8.90
CA PHE A 571 37.66 -3.01 -7.77
C PHE A 571 38.78 -3.67 -6.95
N ARG A 572 38.64 -3.63 -5.62
CA ARG A 572 39.56 -4.18 -4.61
C ARG A 572 38.82 -5.01 -3.57
N THR A 573 39.56 -5.83 -2.81
CA THR A 573 39.02 -6.57 -1.66
C THR A 573 38.47 -5.59 -0.61
N LEU A 574 37.30 -5.90 -0.06
CA LEU A 574 36.58 -5.08 0.91
C LEU A 574 37.46 -4.71 2.11
N THR A 575 37.62 -3.41 2.33
CA THR A 575 38.35 -2.87 3.48
C THR A 575 37.36 -2.18 4.42
N GLU A 576 37.25 -2.64 5.67
CA GLU A 576 36.41 -2.00 6.68
C GLU A 576 36.96 -0.61 7.01
N VAL A 577 36.18 0.43 6.65
CA VAL A 577 36.48 1.84 6.91
C VAL A 577 36.16 2.18 8.37
N ALA A 578 34.98 1.76 8.83
CA ALA A 578 34.52 1.99 10.20
C ALA A 578 33.33 1.09 10.55
N ARG A 579 33.11 0.94 11.87
CA ARG A 579 31.99 0.22 12.46
C ARG A 579 31.22 1.06 13.50
N PRO A 580 30.39 2.05 13.07
CA PRO A 580 29.68 2.91 14.00
C PRO A 580 28.62 2.14 14.81
N ALA A 581 28.64 2.27 16.14
CA ALA A 581 27.66 1.61 17.00
C ALA A 581 26.25 2.21 16.81
N ALA A 582 25.25 1.33 16.71
CA ALA A 582 23.83 1.67 16.77
C ALA A 582 23.39 1.75 18.23
N GLY A 583 23.65 0.69 19.02
CA GLY A 583 23.26 0.66 20.44
C GLY A 583 23.91 -0.47 21.24
N ALA A 584 23.38 -0.68 22.45
CA ALA A 584 23.75 -1.83 23.29
C ALA A 584 22.97 -3.10 22.89
N GLU A 585 21.73 -2.92 22.42
CA GLU A 585 20.81 -4.00 22.04
C GLU A 585 20.77 -4.20 20.51
N ARG A 586 20.02 -5.20 20.04
CA ARG A 586 19.88 -5.53 18.62
C ARG A 586 18.66 -4.81 18.05
N PRO A 587 18.80 -3.78 17.19
CA PRO A 587 17.65 -3.03 16.70
C PRO A 587 16.71 -3.90 15.85
N THR A 588 15.41 -3.61 15.90
CA THR A 588 14.40 -4.29 15.09
C THR A 588 14.60 -3.98 13.61
N ALA A 589 14.64 -2.70 13.25
CA ALA A 589 14.88 -2.22 11.89
C ALA A 589 16.17 -1.38 11.80
N MET A 590 16.89 -1.50 10.68
CA MET A 590 18.11 -0.76 10.39
C MET A 590 18.17 -0.37 8.92
N PHE A 591 18.60 0.86 8.63
CA PHE A 591 18.60 1.45 7.29
C PHE A 591 19.89 2.22 7.04
N THR A 592 20.34 2.24 5.78
CA THR A 592 21.43 3.12 5.36
C THR A 592 21.05 3.91 4.10
N SER A 593 21.67 5.08 3.93
CA SER A 593 21.69 5.79 2.66
C SER A 593 23.04 6.51 2.53
N VAL A 594 23.86 6.10 1.56
CA VAL A 594 25.06 6.84 1.13
C VAL A 594 24.67 7.89 0.08
N LEU A 595 25.23 9.10 0.19
CA LEU A 595 25.16 10.15 -0.84
C LEU A 595 26.38 11.07 -0.67
N ASP A 596 27.08 11.33 -1.77
CA ASP A 596 28.30 12.13 -1.81
C ASP A 596 29.33 11.67 -0.74
N ASP A 597 29.81 12.59 0.10
CA ASP A 597 30.82 12.38 1.15
C ASP A 597 30.24 11.85 2.48
N ARG A 598 29.00 11.33 2.47
CA ARG A 598 28.24 10.97 3.67
C ARG A 598 27.55 9.61 3.57
N ALA A 599 27.60 8.87 4.66
CA ALA A 599 26.64 7.81 4.94
C ALA A 599 25.71 8.26 6.06
N TYR A 600 24.41 8.06 5.86
CA TYR A 600 23.41 8.17 6.91
C TYR A 600 23.03 6.76 7.35
N LEU A 601 23.00 6.56 8.67
CA LEU A 601 22.85 5.27 9.33
C LEU A 601 21.71 5.41 10.34
N ALA A 602 20.64 4.64 10.21
CA ALA A 602 19.46 4.79 11.05
C ALA A 602 18.94 3.47 11.61
N HIS A 603 18.43 3.49 12.84
CA HIS A 603 17.86 2.30 13.49
C HIS A 603 16.69 2.66 14.41
N GLN A 604 15.72 1.75 14.53
CA GLN A 604 14.56 1.92 15.41
C GLN A 604 14.93 1.55 16.84
N ARG A 605 14.62 2.45 17.78
CA ARG A 605 14.83 2.29 19.22
C ARG A 605 13.64 1.61 19.88
N ASP A 606 13.83 1.22 21.14
CA ASP A 606 12.81 0.58 22.00
C ASP A 606 11.66 1.53 22.42
N ASP A 607 11.78 2.82 22.09
CA ASP A 607 10.73 3.85 22.22
C ASP A 607 10.17 4.30 20.86
N ASP A 608 10.32 3.45 19.84
CA ASP A 608 9.86 3.58 18.45
C ASP A 608 10.43 4.78 17.66
N ARG A 609 11.28 5.59 18.29
CA ARG A 609 12.01 6.69 17.65
C ARG A 609 13.12 6.12 16.76
N LEU A 610 13.35 6.78 15.63
CA LEU A 610 14.48 6.46 14.76
C LEU A 610 15.67 7.29 15.22
N GLU A 611 16.75 6.64 15.67
CA GLU A 611 18.02 7.34 15.82
C GLU A 611 18.71 7.37 14.45
N VAL A 612 19.16 8.55 14.04
CA VAL A 612 19.86 8.79 12.77
C VAL A 612 21.24 9.37 13.06
N VAL A 613 22.25 8.76 12.46
CA VAL A 613 23.66 9.14 12.54
C VAL A 613 24.13 9.54 11.15
N SER A 614 24.71 10.73 11.00
CA SER A 614 25.50 11.05 9.80
C SER A 614 26.96 10.81 10.09
N VAL A 615 27.61 9.99 9.26
CA VAL A 615 29.06 9.81 9.27
C VAL A 615 29.66 10.31 7.96
N ASP A 616 30.91 10.75 8.06
CA ASP A 616 31.85 10.94 6.97
C ASP A 616 32.05 9.60 6.24
N ALA A 617 31.80 9.54 4.92
CA ALA A 617 31.83 8.27 4.18
C ALA A 617 33.22 7.63 4.12
N ASP A 618 34.27 8.45 4.01
CA ASP A 618 35.65 8.00 3.79
C ASP A 618 36.37 7.60 5.08
N THR A 619 35.96 8.17 6.21
CA THR A 619 36.62 7.97 7.52
C THR A 619 35.69 7.38 8.59
N GLY A 620 34.40 7.22 8.31
CA GLY A 620 33.37 6.80 9.28
C GLY A 620 33.17 7.74 10.48
N ARG A 621 33.83 8.90 10.49
CA ARG A 621 33.79 9.87 11.59
C ARG A 621 32.38 10.46 11.70
N GLN A 622 31.75 10.29 12.87
CA GLN A 622 30.44 10.87 13.16
C GLN A 622 30.46 12.39 13.00
N ARG A 623 29.53 12.91 12.18
CA ARG A 623 29.27 14.34 11.96
C ARG A 623 28.16 14.83 12.89
N TRP A 624 27.08 14.06 13.02
CA TRP A 624 26.01 14.27 14.02
C TRP A 624 25.27 12.95 14.33
N ARG A 625 24.51 12.96 15.43
CA ARG A 625 23.59 11.89 15.87
C ARG A 625 22.36 12.55 16.51
N VAL A 626 21.17 12.14 16.10
CA VAL A 626 19.88 12.68 16.57
C VAL A 626 18.84 11.57 16.69
N ASP A 627 17.87 11.73 17.60
CA ASP A 627 16.62 10.98 17.55
C ASP A 627 15.55 11.77 16.78
N THR A 628 14.59 11.10 16.16
CA THR A 628 13.34 11.73 15.72
C THR A 628 12.54 12.30 16.90
N ARG A 629 11.76 13.37 16.67
CA ARG A 629 10.92 13.99 17.73
C ARG A 629 9.75 13.12 18.19
N THR A 630 9.36 12.12 17.40
CA THR A 630 8.34 11.10 17.73
C THR A 630 8.80 9.73 17.26
N GLY A 631 8.18 8.68 17.81
CA GLY A 631 8.30 7.33 17.28
C GLY A 631 7.28 7.02 16.20
N ALA A 632 7.42 5.83 15.60
CA ALA A 632 6.43 5.15 14.78
C ALA A 632 6.66 3.63 14.88
N ASP A 633 5.59 2.84 15.06
CA ASP A 633 5.61 1.40 15.32
C ASP A 633 6.51 0.60 14.35
N ARG A 634 6.62 1.07 13.11
CA ARG A 634 7.53 0.57 12.07
C ARG A 634 8.01 1.71 11.19
N TRP A 635 9.22 1.58 10.64
CA TRP A 635 9.80 2.49 9.65
C TRP A 635 10.05 1.75 8.32
N ASP A 636 9.82 2.44 7.19
CA ASP A 636 10.08 1.98 5.82
C ASP A 636 11.53 2.30 5.41
N GLY A 637 12.08 3.40 5.94
CA GLY A 637 13.52 3.65 5.97
C GLY A 637 13.90 5.10 5.73
N ILE A 638 15.09 5.30 5.18
CA ILE A 638 15.67 6.64 4.96
C ILE A 638 16.08 6.83 3.50
N ARG A 639 16.10 8.09 3.05
CA ARG A 639 16.65 8.51 1.74
C ARG A 639 17.44 9.80 1.92
N ALA A 640 18.74 9.77 1.59
CA ALA A 640 19.56 10.96 1.51
C ALA A 640 19.08 11.88 0.37
N LEU A 641 19.24 13.19 0.53
CA LEU A 641 18.81 14.23 -0.41
C LEU A 641 19.84 15.37 -0.46
N PRO A 642 19.82 16.23 -1.50
CA PRO A 642 20.67 17.43 -1.55
C PRO A 642 20.46 18.32 -0.32
N GLY A 643 21.43 18.30 0.59
CA GLY A 643 21.36 19.05 1.85
C GLY A 643 20.29 18.58 2.84
N ALA A 644 19.68 17.40 2.69
CA ALA A 644 18.66 16.89 3.61
C ALA A 644 18.67 15.35 3.75
N VAL A 645 17.87 14.81 4.67
CA VAL A 645 17.56 13.38 4.75
C VAL A 645 16.06 13.23 4.98
N ALA A 646 15.37 12.48 4.13
CA ALA A 646 13.99 12.07 4.35
C ALA A 646 13.96 10.75 5.13
N LEU A 647 13.09 10.67 6.13
CA LEU A 647 12.78 9.48 6.92
C LEU A 647 11.31 9.13 6.67
N LEU A 648 11.03 7.85 6.44
CA LEU A 648 9.71 7.32 6.12
C LEU A 648 9.28 6.38 7.23
N ALA A 649 8.27 6.78 8.01
CA ALA A 649 7.52 5.83 8.81
C ALA A 649 6.74 4.86 7.90
N ASP A 650 6.42 3.68 8.40
CA ASP A 650 5.59 2.69 7.72
C ASP A 650 4.15 2.73 8.28
N ALA A 651 3.19 2.18 7.55
CA ALA A 651 1.78 2.11 7.94
C ALA A 651 1.15 0.78 7.51
N ASN A 652 0.46 0.12 8.44
CA ASN A 652 -0.35 -1.05 8.12
C ASN A 652 -1.65 -0.61 7.41
N GLY A 653 -1.75 -0.94 6.11
CA GLY A 653 -2.91 -0.71 5.27
C GLY A 653 -2.94 0.65 4.57
N ASP A 654 -3.33 0.63 3.29
CA ASP A 654 -3.39 1.76 2.34
C ASP A 654 -3.76 3.11 2.97
N SER A 655 -4.91 3.20 3.62
CA SER A 655 -5.47 4.47 4.09
C SER A 655 -4.86 5.03 5.38
N THR A 656 -3.99 4.26 6.05
CA THR A 656 -3.44 4.55 7.37
C THR A 656 -2.38 5.65 7.30
N PRO A 657 -2.43 6.69 8.18
CA PRO A 657 -1.41 7.75 8.20
C PRO A 657 -0.02 7.25 8.63
N ARG A 658 1.01 7.74 7.95
CA ARG A 658 2.43 7.62 8.29
C ARG A 658 3.11 8.99 8.18
N ASP A 659 4.17 9.19 8.95
CA ASP A 659 4.95 10.44 8.92
C ASP A 659 6.12 10.37 7.93
N LEU A 660 6.17 11.36 7.05
CA LEU A 660 7.37 11.81 6.34
C LEU A 660 8.06 12.86 7.20
N VAL A 661 9.28 12.57 7.66
CA VAL A 661 10.11 13.49 8.45
C VAL A 661 11.31 13.92 7.62
N VAL A 662 11.68 15.21 7.63
CA VAL A 662 12.87 15.69 6.92
C VAL A 662 13.85 16.35 7.88
N LEU A 663 15.06 15.80 7.92
CA LEU A 663 16.20 16.33 8.67
C LEU A 663 17.11 17.18 7.77
N ASP A 664 17.82 18.12 8.39
CA ASP A 664 18.93 18.84 7.77
C ASP A 664 20.18 17.94 7.64
N ALA A 665 20.83 17.90 6.47
CA ALA A 665 22.05 17.10 6.29
C ALA A 665 23.26 17.65 7.07
N GLY A 666 23.29 18.95 7.35
CA GLY A 666 24.36 19.63 8.06
C GLY A 666 24.32 19.40 9.57
N SER A 667 23.15 19.57 10.19
CA SER A 667 22.97 19.49 11.66
C SER A 667 22.22 18.26 12.18
N GLY A 668 21.43 17.59 11.33
CA GLY A 668 20.48 16.55 11.74
C GLY A 668 19.16 17.09 12.30
N GLU A 669 18.98 18.42 12.38
CA GLU A 669 17.75 19.00 12.94
C GLU A 669 16.53 18.72 12.05
N GLU A 670 15.43 18.29 12.66
CA GLU A 670 14.14 18.11 11.97
C GLU A 670 13.61 19.48 11.49
N ARG A 671 13.69 19.70 10.18
CA ARG A 671 13.22 20.90 9.47
C ARG A 671 11.70 20.95 9.46
N TRP A 672 11.07 19.82 9.10
CA TRP A 672 9.63 19.69 8.98
C TRP A 672 9.18 18.23 9.00
N ARG A 673 7.87 18.05 9.13
CA ARG A 673 7.14 16.77 9.20
C ARG A 673 5.83 16.91 8.44
N HIS A 674 5.43 15.88 7.71
CA HIS A 674 4.15 15.83 6.99
C HIS A 674 3.54 14.44 7.13
N SER A 675 2.22 14.36 7.31
CA SER A 675 1.53 13.07 7.37
C SER A 675 0.98 12.72 6.00
N VAL A 676 1.32 11.54 5.50
CA VAL A 676 0.88 10.94 4.23
C VAL A 676 0.25 9.57 4.50
N ARG A 677 -0.31 8.88 3.52
CA ARG A 677 -0.90 7.54 3.70
C ARG A 677 0.02 6.40 3.26
N GLY A 678 -0.34 5.18 3.62
CA GLY A 678 0.33 3.94 3.20
C GLY A 678 0.36 3.76 1.67
N ASP A 679 -0.74 4.09 0.96
CA ASP A 679 -0.80 3.96 -0.49
C ASP A 679 -0.24 5.16 -1.28
N ASP A 680 -0.05 6.30 -0.63
CA ASP A 680 0.49 7.51 -1.24
C ASP A 680 1.96 7.35 -1.66
N GLU A 681 2.31 7.85 -2.85
CA GLU A 681 3.66 7.81 -3.42
C GLU A 681 4.41 9.15 -3.25
N LEU A 682 5.75 9.07 -3.19
CA LEU A 682 6.65 10.22 -3.00
C LEU A 682 7.73 10.25 -4.09
N PHE A 683 7.83 11.37 -4.81
CA PHE A 683 8.83 11.61 -5.85
C PHE A 683 9.81 12.70 -5.37
N LEU A 684 11.09 12.34 -5.32
CA LEU A 684 12.14 13.14 -4.66
C LEU A 684 12.89 14.02 -5.69
N GLY A 685 12.58 15.31 -5.70
CA GLY A 685 13.29 16.33 -6.48
C GLY A 685 14.41 17.02 -5.69
N ARG A 686 15.07 18.00 -6.32
CA ARG A 686 16.21 18.74 -5.74
C ARG A 686 15.79 19.68 -4.61
N ASP A 687 14.75 20.48 -4.84
CA ASP A 687 14.21 21.46 -3.88
C ASP A 687 12.74 21.19 -3.49
N THR A 688 12.11 20.19 -4.12
CA THR A 688 10.69 19.85 -3.95
C THR A 688 10.50 18.33 -3.80
N VAL A 689 9.73 17.93 -2.79
CA VAL A 689 9.16 16.57 -2.70
C VAL A 689 7.75 16.62 -3.27
N VAL A 690 7.44 15.76 -4.24
CA VAL A 690 6.09 15.66 -4.80
C VAL A 690 5.40 14.45 -4.21
N TRP A 691 4.27 14.69 -3.54
CA TRP A 691 3.40 13.71 -2.93
C TRP A 691 2.18 13.45 -3.81
N LEU A 692 1.90 12.19 -4.11
CA LEU A 692 0.65 11.76 -4.74
C LEU A 692 -0.37 11.45 -3.63
N ASP A 693 -1.19 12.46 -3.29
CA ASP A 693 -2.34 12.34 -2.39
C ASP A 693 -3.47 11.59 -3.11
N ARG A 694 -3.47 10.26 -2.97
CA ARG A 694 -4.41 9.38 -3.66
C ARG A 694 -5.84 9.56 -3.17
N THR A 695 -6.01 9.82 -1.88
CA THR A 695 -7.32 10.08 -1.26
C THR A 695 -7.91 11.42 -1.71
N GLY A 696 -7.10 12.48 -1.81
CA GLY A 696 -7.51 13.76 -2.39
C GLY A 696 -7.66 13.74 -3.91
N GLY A 697 -6.99 12.79 -4.58
CA GLY A 697 -6.98 12.65 -6.04
C GLY A 697 -6.17 13.74 -6.73
N ARG A 698 -4.97 14.03 -6.22
CA ARG A 698 -4.12 15.16 -6.66
C ARG A 698 -2.64 14.89 -6.40
N LEU A 699 -1.77 15.61 -7.11
CA LEU A 699 -0.36 15.78 -6.78
C LEU A 699 -0.16 17.05 -5.94
N VAL A 700 0.80 17.02 -5.01
CA VAL A 700 1.12 18.10 -4.07
C VAL A 700 2.63 18.28 -4.00
N GLY A 701 3.14 19.47 -4.33
CA GLY A 701 4.57 19.79 -4.23
C GLY A 701 4.90 20.50 -2.92
N LEU A 702 5.75 19.90 -2.08
CA LEU A 702 6.22 20.43 -0.79
C LEU A 702 7.68 20.90 -0.89
N ARG A 703 8.07 22.03 -0.29
CA ARG A 703 9.49 22.45 -0.30
C ARG A 703 10.33 21.52 0.57
N LEU A 704 11.50 21.11 0.07
CA LEU A 704 12.48 20.37 0.87
C LEU A 704 13.06 21.21 2.03
N SER A 705 13.01 22.55 1.93
CA SER A 705 13.49 23.49 2.95
C SER A 705 12.60 23.56 4.20
N ASP A 706 11.27 23.58 4.03
CA ASP A 706 10.31 24.01 5.07
C ASP A 706 8.96 23.27 5.06
N GLY A 707 8.78 22.29 4.18
CA GLY A 707 7.57 21.46 4.09
C GLY A 707 6.32 22.20 3.60
N THR A 708 6.41 23.49 3.26
CA THR A 708 5.24 24.24 2.80
C THR A 708 4.87 23.86 1.36
N GLN A 709 3.57 23.84 1.08
CA GLN A 709 3.06 23.53 -0.25
C GLN A 709 3.44 24.65 -1.24
N ARG A 710 4.26 24.33 -2.26
CA ARG A 710 4.52 25.19 -3.42
C ARG A 710 3.30 25.24 -4.35
N TRP A 711 2.75 24.07 -4.63
CA TRP A 711 1.73 23.86 -5.67
C TRP A 711 0.90 22.60 -5.37
N HIS A 712 -0.26 22.50 -5.99
CA HIS A 712 -1.01 21.24 -6.13
C HIS A 712 -1.60 21.16 -7.54
N GLN A 713 -1.85 19.95 -8.02
CA GLN A 713 -2.41 19.69 -9.34
C GLN A 713 -3.39 18.52 -9.24
N ASP A 714 -4.69 18.77 -9.44
CA ASP A 714 -5.69 17.71 -9.43
C ASP A 714 -5.42 16.68 -10.53
N ASN A 715 -5.56 15.40 -10.18
CA ASN A 715 -5.42 14.28 -11.12
C ASN A 715 -6.46 14.40 -12.25
N PRO A 716 -6.18 13.88 -13.44
CA PRO A 716 -7.22 13.64 -14.44
C PRO A 716 -8.32 12.74 -13.85
N ARG A 717 -9.59 13.03 -14.14
CA ARG A 717 -10.75 12.32 -13.57
C ARG A 717 -11.75 11.93 -14.65
N THR A 718 -12.42 10.81 -14.44
CA THR A 718 -13.63 10.40 -15.16
C THR A 718 -14.79 10.27 -14.17
N ASP A 719 -15.99 9.99 -14.66
CA ASP A 719 -17.18 9.70 -13.82
C ASP A 719 -16.95 8.51 -12.86
N TYR A 720 -15.92 7.69 -13.12
CA TYR A 720 -15.55 6.52 -12.33
C TYR A 720 -14.40 6.77 -11.33
N GLY A 721 -13.79 7.96 -11.32
CA GLY A 721 -12.80 8.36 -10.31
C GLY A 721 -11.55 9.08 -10.84
N ALA A 722 -10.55 9.21 -9.95
CA ALA A 722 -9.34 10.02 -10.13
C ALA A 722 -8.04 9.21 -10.09
N ARG A 723 -8.11 7.91 -10.43
CA ARG A 723 -6.95 7.00 -10.45
C ARG A 723 -5.90 7.54 -11.42
N THR A 724 -4.63 7.47 -11.03
CA THR A 724 -3.52 7.95 -11.83
C THR A 724 -2.30 7.07 -11.60
N ARG A 725 -1.39 7.02 -12.56
CA ARG A 725 -0.04 6.49 -12.41
C ARG A 725 0.94 7.63 -12.67
N VAL A 726 1.97 7.75 -11.85
CA VAL A 726 2.98 8.79 -11.98
C VAL A 726 4.36 8.14 -12.02
N LEU A 727 5.24 8.67 -12.87
CA LEU A 727 6.63 8.23 -12.96
C LEU A 727 7.56 9.43 -13.16
N PRO A 728 8.77 9.44 -12.58
CA PRO A 728 9.78 10.42 -12.91
C PRO A 728 10.29 10.21 -14.33
N VAL A 729 10.62 11.30 -15.02
CA VAL A 729 11.42 11.24 -16.25
C VAL A 729 12.87 11.09 -15.84
N GLY A 730 13.45 9.89 -16.02
CA GLY A 730 14.85 9.65 -15.69
C GLY A 730 15.78 10.45 -16.60
N THR A 731 16.86 11.01 -16.05
CA THR A 731 17.94 11.65 -16.82
C THR A 731 19.06 10.64 -17.10
N GLU A 732 19.91 10.93 -18.08
CA GLU A 732 21.19 10.20 -18.25
C GLU A 732 22.01 10.16 -16.95
N GLU A 733 22.09 11.27 -16.21
CA GLU A 733 22.83 11.33 -14.94
C GLU A 733 22.20 10.46 -13.84
N ALA A 734 20.88 10.47 -13.68
CA ALA A 734 20.20 9.68 -12.65
C ALA A 734 20.23 8.18 -12.97
N LEU A 735 20.02 7.81 -14.24
CA LEU A 735 20.07 6.41 -14.70
C LEU A 735 21.50 5.88 -14.83
N GLY A 736 22.49 6.78 -14.93
CA GLY A 736 23.92 6.47 -14.88
C GLY A 736 24.54 6.48 -13.49
N GLY A 737 23.81 6.91 -12.45
CA GLY A 737 24.28 6.87 -11.06
C GLY A 737 23.91 5.60 -10.29
N PRO A 738 24.28 5.52 -8.99
CA PRO A 738 23.98 4.39 -8.12
C PRO A 738 22.48 4.09 -8.02
N ALA A 739 22.15 2.82 -7.82
CA ALA A 739 20.79 2.34 -7.65
C ALA A 739 20.55 1.61 -6.32
N ASP A 740 19.31 1.19 -6.08
CA ASP A 740 19.05 -0.02 -5.30
C ASP A 740 19.18 -1.29 -6.17
N VAL A 741 18.94 -2.45 -5.56
CA VAL A 741 18.93 -3.75 -6.27
C VAL A 741 17.72 -3.94 -7.21
N GLY A 742 16.76 -3.01 -7.24
CA GLY A 742 15.69 -2.96 -8.23
C GLY A 742 16.00 -2.03 -9.41
N GLY A 743 17.21 -1.47 -9.46
CA GLY A 743 17.65 -0.56 -10.52
C GLY A 743 17.17 0.89 -10.39
N ALA A 744 16.38 1.22 -9.38
CA ALA A 744 15.86 2.57 -9.18
C ALA A 744 16.99 3.51 -8.72
N PRO A 745 17.17 4.70 -9.33
CA PRO A 745 18.23 5.64 -8.94
C PRO A 745 18.16 6.03 -7.46
N ARG A 746 19.31 6.01 -6.77
CA ARG A 746 19.44 6.62 -5.43
C ARG A 746 19.39 8.14 -5.49
N ALA A 747 19.72 8.74 -6.64
CA ALA A 747 19.76 10.19 -6.86
C ALA A 747 18.94 10.62 -8.10
N PRO A 748 17.59 10.46 -8.11
CA PRO A 748 16.72 10.77 -9.26
C PRO A 748 16.66 12.26 -9.65
N TRP A 749 17.19 13.16 -8.83
CA TRP A 749 17.23 14.61 -9.05
C TRP A 749 18.48 15.09 -9.83
N LEU A 750 19.35 14.20 -10.30
CA LEU A 750 20.53 14.56 -11.09
C LEU A 750 20.16 14.93 -12.54
N GLY A 751 21.03 15.70 -13.19
CA GLY A 751 20.78 16.28 -14.52
C GLY A 751 19.91 17.54 -14.49
N ASP A 752 19.49 18.00 -15.67
CA ASP A 752 18.88 19.33 -15.86
C ASP A 752 17.33 19.34 -15.88
N THR A 753 16.65 18.20 -15.68
CA THR A 753 15.18 18.17 -15.78
C THR A 753 14.48 17.42 -14.64
N ALA A 754 13.85 18.16 -13.73
CA ALA A 754 12.94 17.61 -12.72
C ALA A 754 11.51 17.53 -13.28
N ARG A 755 11.17 16.44 -13.98
CA ARG A 755 9.86 16.22 -14.63
C ARG A 755 9.20 14.92 -14.18
N LEU A 756 7.88 14.95 -14.08
CA LEU A 756 7.02 13.77 -13.95
C LEU A 756 6.21 13.56 -15.23
N VAL A 757 5.92 12.30 -15.55
CA VAL A 757 4.80 11.92 -16.41
C VAL A 757 3.66 11.45 -15.51
N GLN A 758 2.47 11.99 -15.74
CA GLN A 758 1.22 11.58 -15.10
C GLN A 758 0.30 10.95 -16.16
N VAL A 759 -0.10 9.70 -15.96
CA VAL A 759 -1.13 8.98 -16.73
C VAL A 759 -2.44 9.04 -15.96
N GLY A 760 -3.53 9.49 -16.60
CA GLY A 760 -4.85 9.67 -16.01
C GLY A 760 -5.84 8.54 -16.26
N ALA A 761 -6.86 8.43 -15.39
CA ALA A 761 -8.04 7.59 -15.63
C ALA A 761 -8.84 7.97 -16.90
N ASP A 762 -8.58 9.14 -17.48
CA ASP A 762 -9.14 9.64 -18.75
C ASP A 762 -8.23 9.32 -19.97
N ARG A 763 -7.26 8.41 -19.80
CA ARG A 763 -6.19 8.08 -20.76
C ARG A 763 -5.30 9.26 -21.16
N SER A 764 -5.36 10.38 -20.45
CA SER A 764 -4.48 11.52 -20.73
C SER A 764 -3.09 11.32 -20.13
N VAL A 765 -2.07 11.76 -20.88
CA VAL A 765 -0.72 11.94 -20.38
C VAL A 765 -0.44 13.42 -20.19
N ARG A 766 0.04 13.79 -19.01
CA ARG A 766 0.56 15.12 -18.67
C ARG A 766 2.05 15.03 -18.37
N VAL A 767 2.83 15.97 -18.87
CA VAL A 767 4.22 16.20 -18.46
C VAL A 767 4.22 17.36 -17.47
N ILE A 768 4.68 17.14 -16.25
CA ILE A 768 4.58 18.09 -15.13
C ILE A 768 5.99 18.45 -14.66
N ASP A 769 6.24 19.75 -14.50
CA ASP A 769 7.45 20.29 -13.86
C ASP A 769 7.38 20.10 -12.33
N MET A 770 8.37 19.45 -11.72
CA MET A 770 8.32 19.09 -10.29
C MET A 770 8.39 20.29 -9.35
N ASP A 771 9.15 21.33 -9.71
CA ASP A 771 9.39 22.46 -8.79
C ASP A 771 8.28 23.51 -8.83
N SER A 772 7.62 23.70 -9.98
CA SER A 772 6.52 24.65 -10.17
C SER A 772 5.12 24.02 -10.24
N GLY A 773 5.01 22.69 -10.43
CA GLY A 773 3.75 21.99 -10.62
C GLY A 773 3.10 22.22 -11.99
N LYS A 774 3.77 22.97 -12.86
CA LYS A 774 3.23 23.38 -14.15
C LYS A 774 3.12 22.17 -15.09
N VAL A 775 1.90 21.90 -15.57
CA VAL A 775 1.69 21.04 -16.73
C VAL A 775 2.37 21.68 -17.95
N LEU A 776 3.51 21.12 -18.34
CA LEU A 776 4.32 21.57 -19.49
C LEU A 776 3.67 21.16 -20.82
N ARG A 777 3.14 19.94 -20.88
CA ARG A 777 2.43 19.35 -22.03
C ARG A 777 1.30 18.45 -21.52
N SER A 778 0.27 18.28 -22.34
CA SER A 778 -0.84 17.35 -22.06
C SER A 778 -1.39 16.81 -23.39
N ARG A 779 -1.74 15.52 -23.44
CA ARG A 779 -2.40 14.88 -24.58
C ARG A 779 -3.41 13.82 -24.10
N PRO A 780 -4.67 13.82 -24.59
CA PRO A 780 -5.62 12.74 -24.34
C PRO A 780 -5.30 11.50 -25.18
N ASN A 781 -5.79 10.33 -24.75
CA ASN A 781 -5.64 9.05 -25.46
C ASN A 781 -4.16 8.71 -25.78
N VAL A 782 -3.37 8.48 -24.73
CA VAL A 782 -1.94 8.11 -24.82
C VAL A 782 -1.65 6.76 -24.17
N ALA A 783 -2.20 6.50 -22.98
CA ALA A 783 -1.99 5.27 -22.21
C ALA A 783 -3.15 5.08 -21.22
N ASP A 784 -3.52 3.83 -20.92
CA ASP A 784 -4.26 3.50 -19.70
C ASP A 784 -3.34 3.54 -18.48
N VAL A 785 -3.91 3.72 -17.28
CA VAL A 785 -3.13 3.78 -16.02
C VAL A 785 -2.38 2.49 -15.68
N ASP A 786 -2.79 1.36 -16.27
CA ASP A 786 -2.18 0.04 -16.08
C ASP A 786 -1.14 -0.32 -17.15
N ASP A 787 -1.05 0.44 -18.26
CA ASP A 787 -0.10 0.18 -19.34
C ASP A 787 1.36 0.30 -18.87
N PRO A 788 2.26 -0.61 -19.27
CA PRO A 788 3.71 -0.41 -19.16
C PRO A 788 4.14 0.91 -19.81
N VAL A 789 4.66 1.82 -18.99
CA VAL A 789 5.18 3.14 -19.38
C VAL A 789 6.55 3.37 -18.77
N ALA A 790 7.45 3.98 -19.54
CA ALA A 790 8.79 4.37 -19.11
C ALA A 790 9.18 5.71 -19.74
N ALA A 791 9.82 6.60 -18.98
CA ALA A 791 10.22 7.92 -19.47
C ALA A 791 11.68 8.21 -19.18
N ARG A 792 12.41 8.71 -20.19
CA ARG A 792 13.82 9.09 -20.09
C ARG A 792 14.10 10.29 -20.98
N ASP A 793 14.85 11.25 -20.46
CA ASP A 793 15.33 12.44 -21.17
C ASP A 793 14.18 13.15 -21.93
N ASP A 794 14.17 13.18 -23.26
CA ASP A 794 13.10 13.80 -24.06
C ASP A 794 12.02 12.80 -24.55
N ARG A 795 12.03 11.54 -24.11
CA ARG A 795 11.12 10.48 -24.60
C ARG A 795 10.25 9.84 -23.52
N LEU A 796 9.01 9.54 -23.90
CA LEU A 796 8.08 8.66 -23.20
C LEU A 796 7.80 7.43 -24.08
N TYR A 797 7.95 6.25 -23.50
CA TYR A 797 7.62 4.97 -24.12
C TYR A 797 6.34 4.41 -23.50
N VAL A 798 5.45 3.90 -24.35
CA VAL A 798 4.15 3.32 -23.96
C VAL A 798 3.93 2.04 -24.75
N THR A 799 3.46 0.96 -24.12
CA THR A 799 2.89 -0.17 -24.86
C THR A 799 1.38 -0.01 -24.99
N GLU A 800 0.87 0.13 -26.22
CA GLU A 800 -0.56 0.18 -26.56
C GLU A 800 -0.91 -1.03 -27.44
N ASP A 801 -1.85 -1.87 -27.00
CA ASP A 801 -2.20 -3.16 -27.61
C ASP A 801 -0.96 -4.08 -27.82
N THR A 802 -0.54 -4.24 -29.07
CA THR A 802 0.64 -5.00 -29.51
C THR A 802 1.81 -4.10 -29.93
N ARG A 803 1.72 -2.78 -29.73
CA ARG A 803 2.69 -1.79 -30.23
C ARG A 803 3.48 -1.15 -29.09
N LEU A 804 4.78 -0.98 -29.29
CA LEU A 804 5.60 -0.05 -28.49
C LEU A 804 5.67 1.28 -29.23
N LEU A 805 5.14 2.31 -28.60
CA LEU A 805 5.10 3.69 -29.08
C LEU A 805 6.16 4.53 -28.36
N SER A 806 6.72 5.53 -29.05
CA SER A 806 7.50 6.60 -28.41
C SER A 806 6.93 7.97 -28.73
N TYR A 807 6.84 8.81 -27.70
CA TYR A 807 6.37 10.19 -27.77
C TYR A 807 7.49 11.14 -27.34
N ASP A 808 7.68 12.20 -28.11
CA ASP A 808 8.53 13.35 -27.75
C ASP A 808 7.88 14.12 -26.58
N LEU A 809 8.52 14.15 -25.41
CA LEU A 809 8.05 14.87 -24.22
C LEU A 809 8.03 16.39 -24.40
N GLY A 810 8.78 16.92 -25.37
CA GLY A 810 8.84 18.33 -25.72
C GLY A 810 7.64 18.82 -26.53
N ASN A 811 6.86 17.93 -27.15
CA ASN A 811 5.66 18.33 -27.92
C ASN A 811 4.43 17.40 -27.79
N LEU A 812 4.57 16.15 -27.37
CA LEU A 812 3.54 15.09 -27.38
C LEU A 812 2.83 14.93 -28.74
N GLY A 813 3.58 15.07 -29.83
CA GLY A 813 3.12 14.87 -31.21
C GLY A 813 2.73 13.43 -31.52
N GLU A 814 2.51 13.14 -32.81
CA GLU A 814 2.24 11.78 -33.26
C GLU A 814 3.39 10.83 -32.89
N PRO A 815 3.12 9.67 -32.28
CA PRO A 815 4.17 8.79 -31.79
C PRO A 815 4.89 8.08 -32.94
N SER A 816 6.18 7.80 -32.73
CA SER A 816 6.90 6.81 -33.52
C SER A 816 6.50 5.40 -33.05
N VAL A 817 6.31 4.46 -33.99
CA VAL A 817 6.12 3.04 -33.66
C VAL A 817 7.49 2.37 -33.66
N LEU A 818 8.00 2.00 -32.49
CA LEU A 818 9.32 1.39 -32.35
C LEU A 818 9.30 -0.13 -32.63
N TYR A 819 8.18 -0.77 -32.27
CA TYR A 819 7.97 -2.21 -32.43
C TYR A 819 6.47 -2.52 -32.49
N THR A 820 6.12 -3.58 -33.22
CA THR A 820 4.81 -4.22 -33.20
C THR A 820 5.03 -5.72 -33.00
N ALA A 821 4.36 -6.30 -32.01
CA ALA A 821 4.45 -7.72 -31.71
C ALA A 821 3.92 -8.58 -32.89
N PRO A 822 4.55 -9.73 -33.22
CA PRO A 822 4.11 -10.58 -34.31
C PRO A 822 2.69 -11.17 -34.16
N ASP A 823 2.21 -11.33 -32.92
CA ASP A 823 0.85 -11.72 -32.60
C ASP A 823 0.37 -11.11 -31.26
N ASP A 824 -0.93 -11.25 -31.00
CA ASP A 824 -1.66 -10.81 -29.81
C ASP A 824 -1.50 -11.73 -28.59
N ARG A 825 -0.73 -12.83 -28.74
CA ARG A 825 -0.48 -13.81 -27.66
C ARG A 825 0.80 -13.50 -26.90
N ARG A 826 1.66 -12.64 -27.44
CA ARG A 826 2.80 -12.08 -26.72
C ARG A 826 2.32 -11.25 -25.51
N ARG A 827 3.03 -11.35 -24.39
CA ARG A 827 2.72 -10.63 -23.15
C ARG A 827 3.93 -9.85 -22.67
N VAL A 828 3.76 -8.54 -22.51
CA VAL A 828 4.78 -7.66 -21.92
C VAL A 828 4.77 -7.83 -20.41
N LYS A 829 5.94 -8.08 -19.82
CA LYS A 829 6.16 -8.21 -18.37
C LYS A 829 6.63 -6.89 -17.74
N THR A 830 7.55 -6.20 -18.41
CA THR A 830 8.12 -4.92 -17.97
C THR A 830 8.62 -4.12 -19.17
N LEU A 831 8.78 -2.81 -18.99
CA LEU A 831 9.27 -1.83 -19.96
C LEU A 831 10.23 -0.88 -19.25
N VAL A 832 11.44 -0.70 -19.76
CA VAL A 832 12.44 0.24 -19.24
C VAL A 832 13.08 1.06 -20.36
N ALA A 833 13.47 2.30 -20.04
CA ALA A 833 14.33 3.10 -20.91
C ALA A 833 15.79 2.67 -20.69
N CYS A 834 16.44 2.14 -21.73
CA CYS A 834 17.69 1.38 -21.62
C CYS A 834 18.82 1.91 -22.52
N GLY A 835 18.76 3.18 -22.91
CA GLY A 835 19.77 3.87 -23.70
C GLY A 835 19.26 5.17 -24.29
N GLU A 836 20.10 5.87 -25.05
CA GLU A 836 19.69 7.05 -25.83
C GLU A 836 18.62 6.65 -26.86
N HIS A 837 17.44 7.29 -26.79
CA HIS A 837 16.26 7.02 -27.63
C HIS A 837 15.91 5.52 -27.80
N ARG A 838 16.19 4.74 -26.75
CA ARG A 838 16.05 3.27 -26.73
C ARG A 838 15.21 2.77 -25.56
N ALA A 839 14.25 1.92 -25.89
CA ALA A 839 13.42 1.20 -24.94
C ALA A 839 13.65 -0.30 -25.03
N CYS A 840 13.62 -0.96 -23.87
CA CYS A 840 13.73 -2.40 -23.73
C CYS A 840 12.47 -2.90 -23.04
N LEU A 841 11.74 -3.80 -23.70
CA LEU A 841 10.56 -4.45 -23.13
C LEU A 841 10.84 -5.95 -22.98
N LEU A 842 10.29 -6.55 -21.94
CA LEU A 842 10.43 -7.98 -21.67
C LEU A 842 9.16 -8.70 -22.08
N GLU A 843 9.26 -9.69 -22.95
CA GLU A 843 8.12 -10.27 -23.66
C GLU A 843 8.13 -11.80 -23.61
N SER A 844 7.02 -12.44 -23.24
CA SER A 844 6.86 -13.90 -23.35
C SER A 844 5.77 -14.28 -24.38
N PRO A 845 6.09 -15.12 -25.40
CA PRO A 845 5.09 -15.69 -26.30
C PRO A 845 4.12 -16.60 -25.54
N SER A 846 2.81 -16.34 -25.61
CA SER A 846 1.76 -17.14 -24.95
C SER A 846 1.96 -17.35 -23.44
N GLY A 847 2.73 -16.47 -22.77
CA GLY A 847 3.11 -16.64 -21.37
C GLY A 847 4.25 -17.64 -21.09
N GLU A 848 4.80 -18.31 -22.12
CA GLU A 848 5.86 -19.31 -21.95
C GLU A 848 7.16 -18.69 -21.40
N ALA A 849 7.45 -18.90 -20.11
CA ALA A 849 8.62 -18.32 -19.46
C ALA A 849 9.94 -18.73 -20.15
N GLU A 850 10.06 -19.99 -20.58
CA GLU A 850 11.21 -20.53 -21.32
C GLU A 850 11.51 -19.79 -22.64
N ARG A 851 10.53 -19.09 -23.23
CA ARG A 851 10.67 -18.33 -24.47
C ARG A 851 10.66 -16.81 -24.26
N THR A 852 10.95 -16.34 -23.05
CA THR A 852 11.03 -14.90 -22.77
C THR A 852 12.18 -14.26 -23.58
N GLU A 853 11.86 -13.19 -24.31
CA GLU A 853 12.78 -12.38 -25.11
C GLU A 853 12.81 -10.95 -24.54
N VAL A 854 13.97 -10.29 -24.57
CA VAL A 854 14.02 -8.82 -24.53
C VAL A 854 13.82 -8.31 -25.95
N VAL A 855 12.82 -7.47 -26.18
CA VAL A 855 12.72 -6.68 -27.41
C VAL A 855 13.34 -5.31 -27.15
N VAL A 856 14.39 -5.00 -27.90
CA VAL A 856 15.16 -3.76 -27.75
C VAL A 856 14.93 -2.91 -28.98
N ALA A 857 14.24 -1.77 -28.81
CA ALA A 857 13.79 -0.93 -29.90
C ALA A 857 14.36 0.49 -29.77
N THR A 858 15.01 0.99 -30.83
CA THR A 858 15.68 2.29 -30.85
C THR A 858 15.16 3.13 -32.01
N GLU A 859 14.90 4.42 -31.79
CA GLU A 859 14.47 5.31 -32.87
C GLU A 859 15.47 5.32 -34.04
N GLY A 860 14.94 5.29 -35.26
CA GLY A 860 15.72 5.25 -36.51
C GLY A 860 16.52 3.95 -36.78
N LYS A 861 16.75 3.09 -35.79
CA LYS A 861 17.56 1.86 -35.91
C LYS A 861 16.73 0.56 -35.89
N GLY A 862 15.44 0.66 -35.57
CA GLY A 862 14.50 -0.47 -35.51
C GLY A 862 14.59 -1.27 -34.21
N SER A 863 14.09 -2.52 -34.24
CA SER A 863 14.08 -3.42 -33.08
C SER A 863 14.91 -4.69 -33.28
N ARG A 864 15.53 -5.14 -32.19
CA ARG A 864 16.28 -6.40 -32.05
C ARG A 864 15.62 -7.26 -30.98
N ARG A 865 15.93 -8.55 -30.96
CA ARG A 865 15.47 -9.49 -29.92
C ARG A 865 16.63 -10.27 -29.33
N TRP A 866 16.69 -10.32 -28.00
CA TRP A 866 17.72 -11.01 -27.22
C TRP A 866 17.08 -12.10 -26.36
N ALA A 867 17.61 -13.32 -26.39
CA ALA A 867 17.05 -14.43 -25.63
C ALA A 867 17.36 -14.30 -24.14
N ALA A 868 16.32 -14.09 -23.32
CA ALA A 868 16.39 -13.95 -21.87
C ALA A 868 15.37 -14.91 -21.20
N PRO A 869 15.54 -16.24 -21.37
CA PRO A 869 14.59 -17.22 -20.88
C PRO A 869 14.39 -17.07 -19.36
N LYS A 870 13.15 -17.27 -18.91
CA LYS A 870 12.68 -17.13 -17.53
C LYS A 870 12.84 -15.75 -16.88
N ALA A 871 13.32 -14.72 -17.60
CA ALA A 871 13.45 -13.39 -17.03
C ALA A 871 12.11 -12.81 -16.60
N THR A 872 12.14 -12.01 -15.54
CA THR A 872 11.00 -11.34 -14.90
C THR A 872 11.28 -9.84 -14.74
N GLY A 873 12.51 -9.46 -14.35
CA GLY A 873 12.99 -8.09 -14.24
C GLY A 873 13.86 -7.62 -15.41
N LEU A 874 13.96 -6.30 -15.57
CA LEU A 874 14.95 -5.61 -16.43
C LEU A 874 15.52 -4.41 -15.66
N VAL A 875 16.84 -4.32 -15.55
CA VAL A 875 17.54 -3.17 -14.93
C VAL A 875 18.47 -2.52 -15.96
N PRO A 876 18.30 -1.22 -16.28
CA PRO A 876 19.18 -0.51 -17.21
C PRO A 876 20.53 -0.17 -16.57
N LEU A 877 21.60 -0.22 -17.37
CA LEU A 877 22.98 0.01 -16.95
C LEU A 877 23.70 0.87 -18.02
N GLY A 878 23.34 2.15 -18.11
CA GLY A 878 23.83 3.04 -19.16
C GLY A 878 23.39 2.58 -20.55
N GLU A 879 24.33 2.01 -21.30
CA GLU A 879 24.11 1.37 -22.60
C GLU A 879 23.99 -0.17 -22.53
N HIS A 880 24.22 -0.76 -21.36
CA HIS A 880 24.04 -2.18 -21.06
C HIS A 880 22.66 -2.44 -20.45
N LEU A 881 22.26 -3.72 -20.41
CA LEU A 881 20.99 -4.15 -19.81
C LEU A 881 21.18 -5.42 -18.98
N ILE A 882 20.64 -5.44 -17.77
CA ILE A 882 20.51 -6.64 -16.97
C ILE A 882 19.10 -7.20 -17.17
N ALA A 883 18.99 -8.50 -17.44
CA ALA A 883 17.74 -9.25 -17.36
C ALA A 883 17.81 -10.24 -16.19
N GLU A 884 16.83 -10.16 -15.29
CA GLU A 884 16.85 -10.83 -13.98
C GLU A 884 15.80 -11.93 -13.90
N ARG A 885 16.05 -12.95 -13.07
CA ARG A 885 15.11 -14.03 -12.75
C ARG A 885 14.91 -14.13 -11.24
N ASP A 886 13.69 -14.39 -10.81
CA ASP A 886 13.39 -14.64 -9.39
C ASP A 886 13.76 -16.06 -8.93
N TYR A 887 13.71 -17.06 -9.81
CA TYR A 887 13.97 -18.45 -9.43
C TYR A 887 14.57 -19.32 -10.57
N PRO A 888 15.77 -19.91 -10.38
CA PRO A 888 16.76 -19.52 -9.37
C PRO A 888 17.19 -18.06 -9.57
N ARG A 889 17.53 -17.34 -8.48
CA ARG A 889 17.98 -15.94 -8.59
C ARG A 889 19.28 -15.86 -9.37
N THR A 890 19.14 -15.41 -10.61
CA THR A 890 20.20 -15.34 -11.61
C THR A 890 19.95 -14.14 -12.53
N PHE A 891 21.01 -13.55 -13.08
CA PHE A 891 20.92 -12.45 -14.03
C PHE A 891 21.78 -12.69 -15.27
N THR A 892 21.41 -12.03 -16.37
CA THR A 892 22.21 -11.93 -17.60
C THR A 892 22.49 -10.47 -17.88
N LEU A 893 23.76 -10.11 -17.98
CA LEU A 893 24.24 -8.78 -18.39
C LEU A 893 24.48 -8.79 -19.90
N PHE A 894 23.73 -7.99 -20.64
CA PHE A 894 23.88 -7.76 -22.07
C PHE A 894 24.63 -6.47 -22.37
N ASP A 895 25.49 -6.50 -23.39
CA ASP A 895 26.01 -5.29 -24.05
C ASP A 895 24.99 -4.64 -25.00
N ALA A 896 25.31 -3.44 -25.48
CA ALA A 896 24.44 -2.63 -26.32
C ALA A 896 24.02 -3.30 -27.65
N ASP A 897 24.78 -4.31 -28.13
CA ASP A 897 24.42 -5.07 -29.33
C ASP A 897 23.57 -6.31 -29.02
N GLY A 898 23.62 -6.82 -27.78
CA GLY A 898 22.84 -7.97 -27.29
C GLY A 898 23.64 -9.22 -27.00
N ARG A 899 24.98 -9.13 -26.95
CA ARG A 899 25.82 -10.23 -26.49
C ARG A 899 25.78 -10.25 -24.96
N ALA A 900 25.59 -11.44 -24.39
CA ALA A 900 25.71 -11.64 -22.95
C ALA A 900 27.18 -11.57 -22.55
N LEU A 901 27.55 -10.58 -21.73
CA LEU A 901 28.86 -10.44 -21.09
C LEU A 901 28.98 -11.39 -19.89
N LEU A 902 27.94 -11.42 -19.06
CA LEU A 902 27.69 -12.46 -18.06
C LEU A 902 26.34 -13.08 -18.37
N ARG A 903 26.26 -14.42 -18.36
CA ARG A 903 25.05 -15.19 -18.65
C ARG A 903 24.67 -16.02 -17.44
N ASP A 904 23.40 -15.96 -17.06
CA ASP A 904 22.78 -16.82 -16.05
C ASP A 904 23.59 -16.86 -14.73
N ARG A 905 24.22 -15.75 -14.33
CA ARG A 905 25.08 -15.65 -13.14
C ARG A 905 24.19 -15.61 -11.90
N ASP A 906 24.47 -16.49 -10.94
CA ASP A 906 23.78 -16.53 -9.65
C ASP A 906 23.90 -15.21 -8.88
N GLY A 907 22.86 -14.87 -8.12
CA GLY A 907 22.82 -13.71 -7.23
C GLY A 907 21.99 -12.54 -7.76
N VAL A 908 22.28 -11.35 -7.23
CA VAL A 908 21.55 -10.08 -7.49
C VAL A 908 22.55 -8.96 -7.78
N ALA A 909 22.28 -8.15 -8.80
CA ALA A 909 23.20 -7.11 -9.27
C ALA A 909 22.68 -5.69 -8.97
N GLY A 910 23.41 -4.94 -8.15
CA GLY A 910 23.16 -3.53 -7.86
C GLY A 910 24.01 -2.61 -8.74
N ARG A 911 23.40 -1.58 -9.34
CA ARG A 911 24.14 -0.59 -10.15
C ARG A 911 24.95 0.34 -9.26
N VAL A 912 26.25 0.47 -9.53
CA VAL A 912 27.16 1.46 -8.94
C VAL A 912 27.13 2.72 -9.79
N ASP A 913 27.30 2.57 -11.10
CA ASP A 913 27.12 3.60 -12.11
C ASP A 913 26.82 2.93 -13.47
N ALA A 914 26.66 3.70 -14.56
CA ALA A 914 26.36 3.18 -15.89
C ALA A 914 27.43 2.26 -16.51
N GLY A 915 28.63 2.19 -15.91
CA GLY A 915 29.72 1.30 -16.29
C GLY A 915 30.05 0.19 -15.28
N ASN A 916 29.45 0.20 -14.07
CA ASN A 916 29.91 -0.64 -12.96
C ASN A 916 28.77 -1.19 -12.07
N LEU A 917 28.96 -2.42 -11.57
CA LEU A 917 28.02 -3.17 -10.73
C LEU A 917 28.69 -3.72 -9.47
N LEU A 918 27.89 -3.86 -8.41
CA LEU A 918 28.12 -4.82 -7.33
C LEU A 918 27.20 -6.03 -7.56
N VAL A 919 27.69 -7.22 -7.28
CA VAL A 919 26.97 -8.50 -7.39
C VAL A 919 27.01 -9.19 -6.05
N PHE A 920 25.86 -9.29 -5.39
CA PHE A 920 25.66 -10.10 -4.20
C PHE A 920 25.43 -11.54 -4.65
N ALA A 921 26.12 -12.52 -4.05
CA ALA A 921 26.00 -13.93 -4.44
C ALA A 921 24.59 -14.53 -4.22
N ASP A 922 23.80 -13.91 -3.33
CA ASP A 922 22.45 -14.32 -2.94
C ASP A 922 21.46 -13.13 -3.01
N ALA A 923 20.19 -13.40 -2.69
CA ALA A 923 19.25 -12.34 -2.33
C ALA A 923 19.72 -11.57 -1.08
N PRO A 924 19.61 -10.23 -1.04
CA PRO A 924 19.74 -9.44 0.17
C PRO A 924 18.77 -9.90 1.28
N SER A 925 19.22 -9.80 2.53
CA SER A 925 18.61 -10.42 3.72
C SER A 925 18.35 -9.40 4.84
N SER A 926 17.25 -9.59 5.56
CA SER A 926 16.92 -8.88 6.81
C SER A 926 17.63 -9.47 8.04
N VAL A 927 18.15 -10.69 7.91
CA VAL A 927 18.88 -11.40 8.96
C VAL A 927 20.36 -11.03 8.85
N GLU A 928 21.08 -11.03 9.97
CA GLU A 928 22.54 -10.90 9.96
C GLU A 928 23.18 -12.16 9.36
N ASP A 929 23.88 -12.00 8.25
CA ASP A 929 24.59 -13.06 7.55
C ASP A 929 25.88 -12.56 6.86
N ASP A 930 26.77 -13.50 6.55
CA ASP A 930 27.95 -13.23 5.71
C ASP A 930 27.55 -13.26 4.23
N ARG A 931 27.85 -12.20 3.49
CA ARG A 931 27.48 -12.08 2.07
C ARG A 931 28.67 -11.83 1.16
N SER A 932 28.99 -12.84 0.36
CA SER A 932 29.94 -12.74 -0.76
C SER A 932 29.50 -11.67 -1.76
N LEU A 933 30.44 -10.80 -2.13
CA LEU A 933 30.25 -9.64 -2.98
C LEU A 933 31.33 -9.58 -4.05
N ALA A 934 30.93 -9.40 -5.31
CA ALA A 934 31.83 -9.21 -6.45
C ALA A 934 31.58 -7.85 -7.13
N GLY A 935 32.62 -7.23 -7.68
CA GLY A 935 32.52 -6.09 -8.57
C GLY A 935 32.52 -6.54 -10.03
N VAL A 936 31.73 -5.90 -10.89
CA VAL A 936 31.75 -6.14 -12.34
C VAL A 936 31.78 -4.81 -13.08
N SER A 937 32.76 -4.64 -13.98
CA SER A 937 32.81 -3.49 -14.89
C SER A 937 32.19 -3.80 -16.26
N ALA A 938 31.89 -2.77 -17.05
CA ALA A 938 31.30 -2.85 -18.39
C ALA A 938 32.09 -3.75 -19.38
N ALA A 939 33.36 -4.04 -19.11
CA ALA A 939 34.13 -5.02 -19.88
C ALA A 939 33.68 -6.49 -19.65
N GLY A 940 32.77 -6.74 -18.70
CA GLY A 940 32.35 -8.07 -18.24
C GLY A 940 33.35 -8.74 -17.28
N ALA A 941 34.39 -8.01 -16.85
CA ALA A 941 35.39 -8.53 -15.92
C ALA A 941 34.83 -8.52 -14.48
N LEU A 942 34.75 -9.71 -13.87
CA LEU A 942 34.32 -9.91 -12.49
C LEU A 942 35.54 -9.97 -11.56
N THR A 943 35.46 -9.22 -10.46
CA THR A 943 36.49 -9.14 -9.40
C THR A 943 35.82 -9.51 -8.07
N GLU A 944 36.22 -10.62 -7.45
CA GLU A 944 35.72 -11.01 -6.13
C GLU A 944 36.23 -10.03 -5.05
N LEU A 945 35.33 -9.39 -4.31
CA LEU A 945 35.67 -8.39 -3.29
C LEU A 945 35.80 -9.01 -1.89
N GLY A 946 35.33 -10.25 -1.71
CA GLY A 946 35.26 -10.93 -0.41
C GLY A 946 33.84 -10.90 0.15
N GLU A 947 33.71 -10.81 1.47
CA GLU A 947 32.42 -10.94 2.16
C GLU A 947 32.12 -9.73 3.04
N LEU A 948 30.90 -9.21 2.94
CA LEU A 948 30.31 -8.33 3.93
C LEU A 948 29.99 -9.18 5.18
N LYS A 949 30.73 -8.98 6.28
CA LYS A 949 30.61 -9.81 7.49
C LYS A 949 29.51 -9.38 8.46
N ASP A 950 28.72 -10.36 8.93
CA ASP A 950 27.62 -10.20 9.89
C ASP A 950 26.59 -9.09 9.53
N VAL A 951 26.29 -8.87 8.24
CA VAL A 951 25.43 -7.75 7.78
C VAL A 951 23.98 -8.15 7.55
N ARG A 952 23.06 -7.19 7.72
CA ARG A 952 21.68 -7.27 7.18
C ARG A 952 21.71 -6.71 5.77
N SER A 953 21.97 -7.58 4.79
CA SER A 953 22.30 -7.17 3.43
C SER A 953 21.18 -6.38 2.71
N GLU A 954 19.91 -6.47 3.12
CA GLU A 954 18.82 -5.62 2.58
C GLU A 954 18.99 -4.14 2.94
N SER A 955 19.62 -3.84 4.09
CA SER A 955 19.79 -2.48 4.61
C SER A 955 20.91 -1.70 3.89
N CYS A 956 21.62 -2.34 2.97
CA CYS A 956 22.82 -1.80 2.35
C CYS A 956 22.53 -0.68 1.33
N SER A 957 23.43 0.29 1.27
CA SER A 957 23.47 1.32 0.24
C SER A 957 24.91 1.72 -0.06
N TRP A 958 25.15 2.23 -1.27
CA TRP A 958 26.50 2.51 -1.76
C TRP A 958 26.53 3.77 -2.64
N ASN A 959 27.70 4.40 -2.71
CA ASN A 959 28.06 5.32 -3.77
C ASN A 959 29.01 4.61 -4.76
N THR A 960 29.93 5.32 -5.41
CA THR A 960 30.95 4.76 -6.32
C THR A 960 32.16 4.12 -5.62
N GLU A 961 32.31 4.27 -4.30
CA GLU A 961 33.53 3.90 -3.58
C GLU A 961 33.29 3.05 -2.31
N VAL A 962 32.21 3.34 -1.58
CA VAL A 962 31.88 2.70 -0.30
C VAL A 962 30.48 2.13 -0.28
N ILE A 963 30.32 1.03 0.46
CA ILE A 963 29.05 0.40 0.81
C ILE A 963 28.86 0.45 2.32
N ALA A 964 27.73 0.98 2.77
CA ALA A 964 27.31 1.00 4.16
C ALA A 964 26.17 -0.01 4.36
N CYS A 965 26.20 -0.77 5.46
CA CYS A 965 25.17 -1.74 5.83
C CYS A 965 24.90 -1.70 7.34
N GLY A 966 23.68 -2.04 7.77
CA GLY A 966 23.40 -2.43 9.14
C GLY A 966 23.94 -3.84 9.44
N ALA A 967 24.31 -4.08 10.70
CA ALA A 967 24.73 -5.38 11.22
C ALA A 967 23.91 -5.72 12.48
N LYS A 968 24.53 -6.28 13.51
CA LYS A 968 23.83 -6.79 14.70
C LYS A 968 23.40 -5.73 15.72
N LYS A 969 24.29 -4.77 15.99
CA LYS A 969 24.11 -3.65 16.95
C LYS A 969 24.96 -2.43 16.56
N ASP A 970 25.48 -2.49 15.34
CA ASP A 970 26.42 -1.59 14.72
C ASP A 970 26.11 -1.54 13.22
N PHE A 971 26.65 -0.54 12.55
CA PHE A 971 26.71 -0.46 11.09
C PHE A 971 28.14 -0.73 10.67
N VAL A 972 28.35 -1.15 9.41
CA VAL A 972 29.68 -1.32 8.83
C VAL A 972 29.77 -0.55 7.53
N LEU A 973 30.85 0.20 7.36
CA LEU A 973 31.23 0.83 6.10
C LEU A 973 32.43 0.07 5.53
N TYR A 974 32.32 -0.40 4.30
CA TYR A 974 33.43 -0.99 3.55
C TYR A 974 33.74 -0.16 2.31
N ARG A 975 35.04 0.01 2.00
CA ARG A 975 35.54 0.57 0.74
C ARG A 975 35.84 -0.57 -0.23
N PHE A 976 35.48 -0.41 -1.51
CA PHE A 976 35.64 -1.44 -2.56
C PHE A 976 36.43 -0.97 -3.81
N VAL A 977 36.93 0.26 -3.81
CA VAL A 977 37.91 0.81 -4.78
C VAL A 977 39.00 1.57 -4.00
N ASP A 978 40.16 1.82 -4.62
CA ASP A 978 41.22 2.66 -4.00
C ASP A 978 40.82 4.15 -3.92
#